data_AF-W9YYL0-F1
#
_entry.id   AF-W9YYL0-F1
#
_cell.length_a   1.000
_cell.length_b   1.000
_cell.length_c   1.000
_cell.angle_alpha   90.00
_cell.angle_beta   90.00
_cell.angle_gamma   90.00
#
_symmetry.space_group_name_H-M   'P 1'
#
loop_
_entity.id
_entity.type
_entity.pdbx_description
1 polymer ?
#
loop_
_entity_poly.entity_id
_entity_poly.type
_entity_poly.pdbx_seq_one_letter_code
_entity_poly.pdbx_strand_id
1 'polypeptide(L)'
;MYMINYMFLPPKLPCQDDSTTENETALLNTTIDALREFREHVTDDSKGAVDMVVAMVANMIAIGDTLDASRAVNERILSDVLRELPTKGGMIPLHIRAQNAGVMISKVADRIHVEVFELSPLNGPVLATKGRLRHSFPGFALALDLEVFCEPGLQTAMARSLAKMSHQSAPDTQPKVRKARYMHDENRDATHPKIVTELFMGFLRPMGEDMPVPLLWKNTREEVMWRDALLPWRRSPVWLLLRVSMQLAFSRLPDSERRSAEYYKSFMVFLMGKVLQMAPQCRFPCDLLYVMNAKLSRRLLKLDPSDSEAGVAVVHSIMHDTAKLIRTRWESVVQPPSSRYDLSVLTSLNFERDISTPLHDLAECLPLSVMHLDLPEQRHTNALVLEHLLRPENSVRSMPLPTRAGACDTTAESLLAMVNEMDPPAQVILDVGAQILELGNLEVAREWLKRTQDHEKAQAVVFFNDHDELSVLDRKGRVEPLQTSPFAARLDVCLVFLDEAHTRGTDLKLPEFYTAAVTLGAQLTKDRLIQACMRMRKLGYGQSVVFCVPKEIRRQILTRTTHSENTTTAIGVSDILCWAMMETWLDVLRSIPLWAVQGRRFEQQRPLWAGVGIDRDLVVSTSWAKQFLEDESQSLDHLYRGGHLLEAGRPKREYPAHHKLMFGVRQPGSQRGHTSRGTGA
;
A
#
# COMPACT_ATOMS: atom_id res chain seq x y z
N MET A 1 9.62 13.97 4.87
CA MET A 1 8.56 12.95 4.74
C MET A 1 7.38 13.23 5.66
N TYR A 2 7.59 13.43 6.98
CA TYR A 2 6.54 13.75 7.97
C TYR A 2 5.51 14.78 7.47
N MET A 3 5.93 15.99 7.08
CA MET A 3 5.03 17.02 6.55
C MET A 3 4.24 16.57 5.31
N ILE A 4 4.85 15.77 4.43
CA ILE A 4 4.20 15.23 3.23
C ILE A 4 3.04 14.30 3.63
N ASN A 5 3.27 13.42 4.61
CA ASN A 5 2.24 12.50 5.12
C ASN A 5 0.99 13.26 5.60
N TYR A 6 1.15 14.34 6.37
CA TYR A 6 0.01 15.04 7.00
C TYR A 6 -0.66 16.13 6.15
N MET A 7 0.12 16.80 5.29
CA MET A 7 -0.37 17.87 4.43
C MET A 7 -0.87 17.30 3.10
N PHE A 8 -0.10 16.41 2.49
CA PHE A 8 -0.37 15.87 1.17
C PHE A 8 -1.11 14.54 1.19
N LEU A 9 -1.06 13.76 2.27
CA LEU A 9 -1.76 12.47 2.39
C LEU A 9 -1.60 11.64 1.10
N PRO A 10 -0.35 11.25 0.75
CA PRO A 10 -0.12 10.42 -0.42
C PRO A 10 -0.84 9.07 -0.26
N PRO A 11 -1.08 8.33 -1.36
CA PRO A 11 -1.78 7.03 -1.30
C PRO A 11 -1.17 6.02 -0.33
N LYS A 12 0.16 6.06 -0.14
CA LYS A 12 0.88 5.23 0.82
C LYS A 12 1.23 6.06 2.05
N LEU A 13 0.50 5.82 3.15
CA LEU A 13 0.77 6.42 4.46
C LEU A 13 1.68 5.50 5.31
N PRO A 14 2.39 6.03 6.32
CA PRO A 14 3.14 5.20 7.26
C PRO A 14 2.23 4.21 7.97
N CYS A 15 2.80 3.09 8.43
CA CYS A 15 2.08 2.06 9.19
C CYS A 15 2.48 2.04 10.68
N GLN A 16 3.26 3.02 11.12
CA GLN A 16 3.72 3.22 12.49
C GLN A 16 3.74 4.72 12.80
N ASP A 17 3.60 5.07 14.08
CA ASP A 17 3.70 6.45 14.54
C ASP A 17 5.05 7.08 14.13
N ASP A 18 5.00 8.23 13.46
CA ASP A 18 6.16 9.05 13.09
C ASP A 18 6.16 10.40 13.83
N SER A 19 5.35 10.52 14.89
CA SER A 19 5.23 11.72 15.74
C SER A 19 6.40 11.84 16.71
N THR A 20 7.47 12.51 16.28
CA THR A 20 8.62 12.85 17.13
C THR A 20 8.66 14.35 17.43
N THR A 21 9.28 14.73 18.55
CA THR A 21 9.55 16.13 18.91
C THR A 21 10.24 16.89 17.79
N GLU A 22 11.21 16.28 17.11
CA GLU A 22 11.93 16.87 15.98
C GLU A 22 11.00 17.13 14.79
N ASN A 23 10.16 16.15 14.43
CA ASN A 23 9.22 16.25 13.32
C ASN A 23 8.14 17.31 13.58
N GLU A 24 7.58 17.34 14.79
CA GLU A 24 6.60 18.35 15.22
C GLU A 24 7.22 19.75 15.23
N THR A 25 8.46 19.88 15.72
CA THR A 25 9.20 21.16 15.71
C THR A 25 9.49 21.64 14.29
N ALA A 26 9.91 20.73 13.40
CA ALA A 26 10.16 21.04 12.00
C ALA A 26 8.88 21.53 11.29
N LEU A 27 7.73 20.92 11.58
CA LEU A 27 6.43 21.37 11.07
C LEU A 27 6.11 22.81 11.52
N LEU A 28 6.29 23.12 12.81
CA LEU A 28 6.01 24.46 13.35
C LEU A 28 6.99 25.50 12.79
N ASN A 29 8.30 25.22 12.75
CA ASN A 29 9.30 26.12 12.18
C ASN A 29 9.06 26.38 10.69
N THR A 30 8.79 25.33 9.91
CA THR A 30 8.47 25.48 8.47
C THR A 30 7.22 26.32 8.27
N THR A 31 6.25 26.23 9.19
CA THR A 31 5.04 27.07 9.17
C THR A 31 5.36 28.54 9.47
N ILE A 32 6.20 28.82 10.46
CA ILE A 32 6.66 30.17 10.79
C ILE A 32 7.42 30.79 9.62
N ASP A 33 8.36 30.06 9.03
CA ASP A 33 9.16 30.55 7.91
C ASP A 33 8.27 30.82 6.69
N ALA A 34 7.32 29.94 6.40
CA ALA A 34 6.34 30.16 5.35
C ALA A 34 5.41 31.35 5.64
N LEU A 35 4.99 31.59 6.89
CA LEU A 35 4.18 32.76 7.25
C LEU A 35 4.97 34.06 7.07
N ARG A 36 6.24 34.08 7.48
CA ARG A 36 7.14 35.22 7.31
C ARG A 36 7.35 35.58 5.85
N GLU A 37 7.49 34.58 4.98
CA GLU A 37 7.59 34.84 3.54
C GLU A 37 6.23 35.23 2.94
N PHE A 38 5.14 34.59 3.38
CA PHE A 38 3.78 34.92 2.95
C PHE A 38 3.40 36.37 3.26
N ARG A 39 3.93 36.92 4.36
CA ARG A 39 3.78 38.33 4.75
C ARG A 39 4.22 39.31 3.66
N GLU A 40 5.20 38.96 2.85
CA GLU A 40 5.70 39.81 1.77
C GLU A 40 4.78 39.77 0.53
N HIS A 41 3.76 38.91 0.54
CA HIS A 41 2.78 38.76 -0.52
C HIS A 41 1.37 39.24 -0.13
N VAL A 42 1.17 39.74 1.09
CA VAL A 42 -0.10 40.36 1.51
C VAL A 42 -0.01 41.89 1.45
N THR A 43 -1.17 42.54 1.41
CA THR A 43 -1.26 44.01 1.48
C THR A 43 -0.71 44.53 2.81
N ASP A 44 -0.21 45.77 2.82
CA ASP A 44 0.41 46.36 4.03
C ASP A 44 -0.53 46.37 5.24
N ASP A 45 -1.82 46.66 5.03
CA ASP A 45 -2.84 46.64 6.08
C ASP A 45 -3.03 45.26 6.72
N SER A 46 -2.73 44.19 5.97
CA SER A 46 -2.86 42.80 6.42
C SER A 46 -1.55 42.20 6.97
N LYS A 47 -0.43 42.92 6.93
CA LYS A 47 0.84 42.41 7.49
C LYS A 47 0.76 42.19 9.00
N GLY A 48 0.12 43.10 9.73
CA GLY A 48 -0.08 42.96 11.17
C GLY A 48 -0.87 41.71 11.55
N ALA A 49 -1.84 41.32 10.71
CA ALA A 49 -2.57 40.07 10.87
C ALA A 49 -1.69 38.83 10.76
N VAL A 50 -0.85 38.79 9.72
CA VAL A 50 0.11 37.69 9.53
C VAL A 50 1.12 37.65 10.68
N ASP A 51 1.59 38.82 11.14
CA ASP A 51 2.51 38.94 12.28
C ASP A 51 1.90 38.37 13.59
N MET A 52 0.60 38.60 13.84
CA MET A 52 -0.10 37.99 14.96
C MET A 52 -0.15 36.45 14.86
N VAL A 53 -0.38 35.90 13.66
CA VAL A 53 -0.38 34.44 13.44
C VAL A 53 1.03 33.87 13.60
N VAL A 54 2.08 34.58 13.14
CA VAL A 54 3.49 34.21 13.38
C VAL A 54 3.77 34.13 14.87
N ALA A 55 3.40 35.16 15.64
CA ALA A 55 3.59 35.20 17.09
C ALA A 55 2.83 34.06 17.79
N MET A 56 1.60 33.76 17.36
CA MET A 56 0.81 32.64 17.87
C MET A 56 1.49 31.29 17.66
N VAL A 57 2.02 31.01 16.46
CA VAL A 57 2.74 29.75 16.19
C VAL A 57 4.07 29.70 16.94
N ALA A 58 4.76 30.83 17.08
CA ALA A 58 5.98 30.94 17.88
C ALA A 58 5.73 30.65 19.38
N ASN A 59 4.61 31.12 19.94
CA ASN A 59 4.20 30.80 21.31
C ASN A 59 4.01 29.29 21.51
N MET A 60 3.43 28.60 20.52
CA MET A 60 3.27 27.14 20.55
C MET A 60 4.62 26.40 20.68
N ILE A 61 5.67 26.94 20.06
CA ILE A 61 7.03 26.40 20.19
C ILE A 61 7.62 26.73 21.56
N ALA A 62 7.53 28.01 21.97
CA ALA A 62 8.17 28.52 23.18
C ALA A 62 7.62 27.90 24.48
N ILE A 63 6.31 27.62 24.52
CA ILE A 63 5.65 27.06 25.71
C ILE A 63 5.94 25.56 25.87
N GLY A 64 6.24 24.86 24.78
CA GLY A 64 6.62 23.44 24.85
C GLY A 64 8.01 23.28 25.46
N ASP A 65 8.15 22.40 26.44
CA ASP A 65 9.44 22.06 27.03
C ASP A 65 10.33 21.38 25.98
N THR A 66 11.42 22.06 25.61
CA THR A 66 12.37 21.59 24.59
C THR A 66 13.29 20.48 25.09
N LEU A 67 13.37 20.28 26.41
CA LEU A 67 14.15 19.23 27.04
C LEU A 67 13.34 17.96 27.28
N ASP A 68 12.02 18.03 27.14
CA ASP A 68 11.13 16.89 27.27
C ASP A 68 10.83 16.22 25.93
N ALA A 69 11.00 14.90 25.88
CA ALA A 69 10.66 14.08 24.72
C ALA A 69 9.17 14.14 24.36
N SER A 70 8.29 14.56 25.28
CA SER A 70 6.86 14.72 25.02
C SER A 70 6.43 16.13 24.62
N ARG A 71 7.35 17.11 24.60
CA ARG A 71 7.07 18.55 24.48
C ARG A 71 5.92 19.01 25.39
N ALA A 72 5.93 18.56 26.65
CA ALA A 72 4.94 18.98 27.63
C ALA A 72 4.89 20.50 27.78
N VAL A 73 3.74 21.02 28.21
CA VAL A 73 3.57 22.45 28.46
C VAL A 73 4.41 22.85 29.68
N ASN A 74 5.33 23.82 29.50
CA ASN A 74 6.17 24.33 30.57
C ASN A 74 5.38 25.29 31.47
N GLU A 75 5.18 24.93 32.75
CA GLU A 75 4.38 25.70 33.72
C GLU A 75 4.87 27.15 33.88
N ARG A 76 6.19 27.35 33.94
CA ARG A 76 6.77 28.68 34.20
C ARG A 76 6.55 29.60 33.00
N ILE A 77 6.91 29.12 31.81
CA ILE A 77 6.73 29.87 30.56
C ILE A 77 5.25 30.16 30.33
N LEU A 78 4.37 29.17 30.52
CA LEU A 78 2.92 29.38 30.39
C LEU A 78 2.42 30.42 31.40
N SER A 79 2.86 30.36 32.65
CA SER A 79 2.46 31.35 33.66
C SER A 79 2.88 32.77 33.27
N ASP A 80 4.07 32.95 32.68
CA ASP A 80 4.55 34.26 32.26
C ASP A 80 3.74 34.76 31.05
N VAL A 81 3.48 33.91 30.06
CA VAL A 81 2.66 34.27 28.89
C VAL A 81 1.22 34.60 29.29
N LEU A 82 0.62 33.88 30.25
CA LEU A 82 -0.72 34.18 30.77
C LEU A 82 -0.77 35.53 31.49
N ARG A 83 0.27 35.92 32.24
CA ARG A 83 0.36 37.23 32.90
C ARG A 83 0.46 38.37 31.88
N GLU A 84 1.11 38.14 30.76
CA GLU A 84 1.29 39.15 29.71
C GLU A 84 0.08 39.28 28.77
N LEU A 85 -0.77 38.25 28.67
CA LEU A 85 -1.91 38.21 27.76
C LEU A 85 -2.90 39.39 27.92
N PRO A 86 -3.29 39.85 29.13
CA PRO A 86 -4.19 40.98 29.30
C PRO A 86 -3.67 42.29 28.69
N THR A 87 -2.35 42.51 28.73
CA THR A 87 -1.71 43.75 28.29
C THR A 87 -1.25 43.68 26.85
N LYS A 88 -0.53 42.61 26.46
CA LYS A 88 0.02 42.42 25.11
C LYS A 88 -1.02 41.90 24.11
N GLY A 89 -2.09 41.26 24.60
CA GLY A 89 -3.04 40.54 23.74
C GLY A 89 -2.43 39.31 23.09
N GLY A 90 -3.08 38.82 22.03
CA GLY A 90 -2.61 37.67 21.26
C GLY A 90 -3.38 36.37 21.57
N MET A 91 -2.82 35.27 21.08
CA MET A 91 -3.43 33.94 21.10
C MET A 91 -2.40 32.89 21.53
N ILE A 92 -2.82 31.97 22.40
CA ILE A 92 -1.98 30.95 23.02
C ILE A 92 -2.59 29.57 22.75
N PRO A 93 -2.21 28.91 21.65
CA PRO A 93 -2.59 27.53 21.40
C PRO A 93 -1.68 26.58 22.20
N LEU A 94 -2.30 25.63 22.90
CA LEU A 94 -1.65 24.64 23.73
C LEU A 94 -2.05 23.24 23.27
N HIS A 95 -1.05 22.36 23.13
CA HIS A 95 -1.26 20.94 22.90
C HIS A 95 -1.20 20.18 24.23
N ILE A 96 -2.35 19.74 24.74
CA ILE A 96 -2.45 18.94 25.95
C ILE A 96 -2.40 17.46 25.55
N ARG A 97 -1.18 17.00 25.22
CA ARG A 97 -0.92 15.71 24.55
C ARG A 97 -1.53 14.53 25.31
N ALA A 98 -1.28 14.40 26.61
CA ALA A 98 -1.76 13.26 27.39
C ALA A 98 -3.30 13.21 27.50
N GLN A 99 -4.01 14.31 27.27
CA GLN A 99 -5.47 14.38 27.29
C GLN A 99 -6.10 14.53 25.90
N ASN A 100 -5.35 14.35 24.81
CA ASN A 100 -5.88 14.46 23.43
C ASN A 100 -6.68 15.77 23.19
N ALA A 101 -6.23 16.87 23.79
CA ALA A 101 -6.96 18.13 23.77
C ALA A 101 -6.08 19.28 23.27
N GLY A 102 -6.70 20.16 22.49
CA GLY A 102 -6.17 21.48 22.19
C GLY A 102 -6.86 22.51 23.07
N VAL A 103 -6.10 23.50 23.56
CA VAL A 103 -6.66 24.66 24.28
C VAL A 103 -6.18 25.92 23.59
N MET A 104 -7.08 26.84 23.26
CA MET A 104 -6.74 28.17 22.79
C MET A 104 -7.15 29.18 23.84
N ILE A 105 -6.21 30.01 24.29
CA ILE A 105 -6.47 31.13 25.20
C ILE A 105 -6.16 32.41 24.44
N SER A 106 -7.13 33.30 24.31
CA SER A 106 -6.97 34.54 23.55
C SER A 106 -7.67 35.71 24.20
N LYS A 107 -7.08 36.90 24.13
CA LYS A 107 -7.76 38.15 24.51
C LYS A 107 -8.62 38.62 23.35
N VAL A 108 -9.90 38.85 23.61
CA VAL A 108 -10.85 39.44 22.66
C VAL A 108 -11.54 40.60 23.36
N ALA A 109 -11.30 41.82 22.86
CA ALA A 109 -11.74 43.06 23.51
C ALA A 109 -11.33 43.11 25.00
N ASP A 110 -12.30 43.14 25.91
CA ASP A 110 -12.18 43.23 27.36
C ASP A 110 -12.37 41.87 28.08
N ARG A 111 -12.30 40.76 27.33
CA ARG A 111 -12.48 39.40 27.86
C ARG A 111 -11.38 38.45 27.41
N ILE A 112 -11.20 37.38 28.18
CA ILE A 112 -10.32 36.26 27.85
C ILE A 112 -11.17 35.06 27.43
N HIS A 113 -10.98 34.61 26.20
CA HIS A 113 -11.65 33.43 25.68
C HIS A 113 -10.77 32.21 25.92
N VAL A 114 -11.38 31.15 26.47
CA VAL A 114 -10.77 29.83 26.64
C VAL A 114 -11.60 28.84 25.82
N GLU A 115 -10.97 28.26 24.81
CA GLU A 115 -11.60 27.36 23.85
C GLU A 115 -10.89 26.01 23.85
N VAL A 116 -11.65 24.93 23.86
CA VAL A 116 -11.11 23.57 23.92
C VAL A 116 -11.59 22.70 22.77
N PHE A 117 -10.71 21.83 22.31
CA PHE A 117 -10.86 21.02 21.11
C PHE A 117 -10.43 19.58 21.37
N GLU A 118 -11.14 18.60 20.83
CA GLU A 118 -10.63 17.23 20.68
C GLU A 118 -9.73 17.16 19.44
N LEU A 119 -8.53 16.57 19.56
CA LEU A 119 -7.54 16.58 18.47
C LEU A 119 -7.45 15.26 17.69
N SER A 120 -7.88 14.14 18.26
CA SER A 120 -7.87 12.84 17.60
C SER A 120 -9.12 12.04 17.95
N PRO A 121 -9.92 11.62 16.96
CA PRO A 121 -11.07 10.76 17.24
C PRO A 121 -10.63 9.35 17.66
N LEU A 122 -11.54 8.65 18.34
CA LEU A 122 -11.41 7.22 18.62
C LEU A 122 -11.32 6.38 17.35
N ASN A 123 -10.64 5.23 17.42
CA ASN A 123 -10.42 4.34 16.29
C ASN A 123 -11.73 3.79 15.70
N GLY A 124 -12.72 3.48 16.55
CA GLY A 124 -14.02 2.96 16.11
C GLY A 124 -14.72 3.84 15.07
N PRO A 125 -15.00 5.12 15.39
CA PRO A 125 -15.52 6.10 14.43
C PRO A 125 -14.67 6.25 13.15
N VAL A 126 -13.34 6.22 13.26
CA VAL A 126 -12.44 6.35 12.09
C VAL A 126 -12.61 5.15 11.15
N LEU A 127 -12.60 3.92 11.69
CA LEU A 127 -12.70 2.69 10.91
C LEU A 127 -14.11 2.49 10.32
N ALA A 128 -15.15 2.95 11.01
CA ALA A 128 -16.54 2.80 10.56
C ALA A 128 -16.93 3.83 9.47
N THR A 129 -16.28 4.99 9.45
CA THR A 129 -16.69 6.11 8.58
C THR A 129 -16.26 5.88 7.13
N LYS A 130 -17.24 5.73 6.24
CA LYS A 130 -17.00 5.84 4.80
C LYS A 130 -16.88 7.31 4.40
N GLY A 131 -15.65 7.76 4.09
CA GLY A 131 -15.41 9.10 3.53
C GLY A 131 -14.67 10.06 4.46
N ARG A 132 -15.38 11.00 5.10
CA ARG A 132 -14.80 12.06 5.94
C ARG A 132 -15.53 12.17 7.27
N LEU A 133 -14.77 12.27 8.36
CA LEU A 133 -15.31 12.67 9.65
C LEU A 133 -15.55 14.17 9.64
N ARG A 134 -16.60 14.63 10.33
CA ARG A 134 -16.93 16.03 10.45
C ARG A 134 -16.80 16.44 11.91
N HIS A 135 -15.93 17.41 12.17
CA HIS A 135 -15.66 17.94 13.49
C HIS A 135 -16.01 19.42 13.53
N SER A 136 -16.48 19.89 14.68
CA SER A 136 -16.70 21.30 14.97
C SER A 136 -15.65 21.80 15.96
N PHE A 137 -15.18 23.03 15.75
CA PHE A 137 -14.22 23.70 16.62
C PHE A 137 -14.68 25.13 16.90
N PRO A 138 -14.70 25.62 18.15
CA PRO A 138 -14.44 24.87 19.38
C PRO A 138 -15.48 23.80 19.72
N GLY A 139 -15.07 22.82 20.52
CA GLY A 139 -15.99 21.87 21.15
C GLY A 139 -16.69 22.51 22.35
N PHE A 140 -15.93 23.25 23.16
CA PHE A 140 -16.45 24.09 24.25
C PHE A 140 -15.68 25.41 24.31
N ALA A 141 -16.36 26.48 24.72
CA ALA A 141 -15.78 27.80 24.85
C ALA A 141 -16.37 28.56 26.03
N LEU A 142 -15.52 29.29 26.74
CA LEU A 142 -15.86 30.11 27.89
C LEU A 142 -15.19 31.49 27.76
N ALA A 143 -15.85 32.54 28.22
CA ALA A 143 -15.24 33.85 28.42
C ALA A 143 -15.07 34.16 29.91
N LEU A 144 -13.91 34.70 30.25
CA LEU A 144 -13.58 35.23 31.57
C LEU A 144 -13.44 36.75 31.45
N ASP A 145 -14.00 37.49 32.40
CA ASP A 145 -13.73 38.92 32.51
C ASP A 145 -12.25 39.15 32.85
N LEU A 146 -11.68 40.26 32.35
CA LEU A 146 -10.27 40.56 32.55
C LEU A 146 -9.89 40.65 34.04
N GLU A 147 -10.76 41.21 34.88
CA GLU A 147 -10.52 41.34 36.32
C GLU A 147 -10.33 39.97 36.98
N VAL A 148 -11.25 39.03 36.71
CA VAL A 148 -11.19 37.66 37.21
C VAL A 148 -9.95 36.93 36.69
N PHE A 149 -9.67 37.04 35.39
CA PHE A 149 -8.49 36.41 34.80
C PHE A 149 -7.17 36.99 35.34
N CYS A 150 -7.14 38.27 35.70
CA CYS A 150 -5.94 38.92 36.24
C CYS A 150 -5.63 38.54 37.70
N GLU A 151 -6.52 37.79 38.37
CA GLU A 151 -6.20 37.23 39.68
C GLU A 151 -4.98 36.29 39.59
N PRO A 152 -3.86 36.60 40.27
CA PRO A 152 -2.63 35.81 40.12
C PRO A 152 -2.80 34.34 40.51
N GLY A 153 -3.72 34.07 41.45
CA GLY A 153 -4.09 32.72 41.87
C GLY A 153 -4.71 31.90 40.73
N LEU A 154 -5.60 32.51 39.93
CA LEU A 154 -6.24 31.85 38.80
C LEU A 154 -5.23 31.55 37.69
N GLN A 155 -4.41 32.53 37.30
CA GLN A 155 -3.38 32.33 36.26
C GLN A 155 -2.39 31.22 36.64
N THR A 156 -1.95 31.21 37.90
CA THR A 156 -1.07 30.16 38.43
C THR A 156 -1.75 28.79 38.42
N ALA A 157 -3.03 28.72 38.84
CA ALA A 157 -3.79 27.48 38.84
C ALA A 157 -4.03 26.94 37.42
N MET A 158 -4.32 27.81 36.45
CA MET A 158 -4.46 27.45 35.04
C MET A 158 -3.14 26.92 34.47
N ALA A 159 -2.03 27.65 34.67
CA ALA A 159 -0.71 27.23 34.19
C ALA A 159 -0.30 25.86 34.74
N ARG A 160 -0.41 25.68 36.06
CA ARG A 160 -0.09 24.42 36.74
C ARG A 160 -0.97 23.27 36.27
N SER A 161 -2.28 23.49 36.15
CA SER A 161 -3.23 22.45 35.76
C SER A 161 -2.98 22.00 34.32
N LEU A 162 -2.85 22.94 33.39
CA LEU A 162 -2.61 22.63 31.98
C LEU A 162 -1.23 21.99 31.75
N ALA A 163 -0.19 22.47 32.44
CA ALA A 163 1.14 21.85 32.43
C ALA A 163 1.08 20.40 32.88
N LYS A 164 0.48 20.14 34.05
CA LYS A 164 0.32 18.78 34.59
C LYS A 164 -0.50 17.88 33.67
N MET A 165 -1.62 18.37 33.16
CA MET A 165 -2.49 17.62 32.24
C MET A 165 -1.79 17.29 30.92
N SER A 166 -0.81 18.09 30.48
CA SER A 166 -0.13 17.88 29.20
C SER A 166 0.72 16.61 29.16
N HIS A 167 1.28 16.17 30.30
CA HIS A 167 2.16 15.01 30.39
C HIS A 167 1.62 13.87 31.26
N GLN A 168 0.73 14.15 32.22
CA GLN A 168 0.22 13.13 33.12
C GLN A 168 -1.04 12.47 32.56
N SER A 169 -0.97 11.18 32.22
CA SER A 169 -2.15 10.38 31.86
C SER A 169 -3.15 10.30 33.03
N ALA A 170 -4.44 10.29 32.70
CA ALA A 170 -5.51 10.16 33.69
C ALA A 170 -6.19 8.78 33.57
N PRO A 171 -6.46 8.09 34.70
CA PRO A 171 -7.18 6.82 34.69
C PRO A 171 -8.55 6.93 34.03
N ASP A 172 -9.03 5.84 33.46
CA ASP A 172 -10.38 5.70 32.86
C ASP A 172 -10.67 6.69 31.71
N THR A 173 -9.64 7.23 31.07
CA THR A 173 -9.76 8.09 29.88
C THR A 173 -9.51 7.35 28.58
N GLN A 174 -9.01 6.12 28.63
CA GLN A 174 -8.76 5.29 27.46
C GLN A 174 -9.72 4.09 27.41
N PRO A 175 -10.10 3.61 26.21
CA PRO A 175 -10.83 2.35 26.06
C PRO A 175 -10.05 1.21 26.71
N LYS A 176 -10.75 0.28 27.37
CA LYS A 176 -10.11 -0.88 28.00
C LYS A 176 -10.27 -2.12 27.14
N VAL A 177 -9.21 -2.90 27.03
CA VAL A 177 -9.18 -4.21 26.34
C VAL A 177 -8.83 -5.32 27.32
N ARG A 178 -9.40 -6.50 27.09
CA ARG A 178 -9.10 -7.68 27.92
C ARG A 178 -7.80 -8.33 27.46
N LYS A 179 -6.75 -8.26 28.28
CA LYS A 179 -5.47 -8.96 28.06
C LYS A 179 -5.18 -9.83 29.27
N ALA A 180 -4.81 -11.10 29.04
CA ALA A 180 -4.48 -12.05 30.11
C ALA A 180 -5.51 -12.09 31.27
N ARG A 181 -6.82 -12.01 30.96
CA ARG A 181 -7.97 -11.95 31.89
C ARG A 181 -8.17 -10.65 32.67
N TYR A 182 -7.28 -9.67 32.55
CA TYR A 182 -7.42 -8.34 33.16
C TYR A 182 -7.79 -7.28 32.11
N MET A 183 -8.44 -6.20 32.55
CA MET A 183 -8.75 -5.06 31.71
C MET A 183 -7.57 -4.09 31.76
N HIS A 184 -6.97 -3.82 30.60
CA HIS A 184 -5.86 -2.88 30.43
C HIS A 184 -6.29 -1.75 29.52
N ASP A 185 -5.73 -0.57 29.73
CA ASP A 185 -5.92 0.55 28.81
C ASP A 185 -5.37 0.20 27.42
N GLU A 186 -6.14 0.52 26.39
CA GLU A 186 -5.76 0.32 25.00
C GLU A 186 -4.98 1.54 24.51
N ASN A 187 -3.67 1.50 24.76
CA ASN A 187 -2.74 2.56 24.38
C ASN A 187 -2.71 2.85 22.86
N ARG A 188 -3.28 1.97 22.01
CA ARG A 188 -3.40 2.19 20.56
C ARG A 188 -4.63 3.00 20.15
N ASP A 189 -5.57 3.25 21.06
CA ASP A 189 -6.73 4.13 20.81
C ASP A 189 -6.45 5.56 21.31
N ALA A 190 -7.33 6.51 20.98
CA ALA A 190 -7.20 7.90 21.40
C ALA A 190 -7.71 8.07 22.84
N THR A 191 -7.06 8.95 23.61
CA THR A 191 -7.52 9.33 24.94
C THR A 191 -8.77 10.20 24.82
N HIS A 192 -9.78 9.97 25.67
CA HIS A 192 -10.96 10.84 25.75
C HIS A 192 -10.59 12.19 26.39
N PRO A 193 -10.97 13.35 25.81
CA PRO A 193 -10.50 14.66 26.26
C PRO A 193 -11.18 15.20 27.54
N LYS A 194 -11.91 14.35 28.29
CA LYS A 194 -12.78 14.75 29.41
C LYS A 194 -12.06 15.49 30.53
N ILE A 195 -10.78 15.21 30.74
CA ILE A 195 -9.98 15.90 31.76
C ILE A 195 -9.83 17.39 31.43
N VAL A 196 -9.78 17.74 30.15
CA VAL A 196 -9.77 19.14 29.71
C VAL A 196 -11.20 19.63 29.49
N THR A 197 -12.02 18.90 28.73
CA THR A 197 -13.35 19.38 28.31
C THR A 197 -14.39 19.42 29.42
N GLU A 198 -14.25 18.57 30.46
CA GLU A 198 -15.21 18.50 31.57
C GLU A 198 -14.59 19.01 32.87
N LEU A 199 -13.43 18.49 33.29
CA LEU A 199 -12.83 18.86 34.58
C LEU A 199 -12.24 20.28 34.55
N PHE A 200 -11.33 20.59 33.61
CA PHE A 200 -10.72 21.92 33.53
C PHE A 200 -11.74 23.00 33.18
N MET A 201 -12.62 22.76 32.19
CA MET A 201 -13.70 23.70 31.88
C MET A 201 -14.71 23.83 33.02
N GLY A 202 -14.99 22.74 33.75
CA GLY A 202 -15.85 22.76 34.93
C GLY A 202 -15.27 23.59 36.08
N PHE A 203 -13.94 23.64 36.22
CA PHE A 203 -13.24 24.52 37.16
C PHE A 203 -13.39 26.01 36.77
N LEU A 204 -13.32 26.32 35.47
CA LEU A 204 -13.43 27.72 35.00
C LEU A 204 -14.86 28.23 34.92
N ARG A 205 -15.85 27.36 34.69
CA ARG A 205 -17.25 27.73 34.46
C ARG A 205 -17.85 28.63 35.55
N PRO A 206 -17.61 28.45 36.87
CA PRO A 206 -18.12 29.35 37.89
C PRO A 206 -17.56 30.78 37.82
N MET A 207 -16.45 30.98 37.10
CA MET A 207 -15.70 32.23 36.99
C MET A 207 -15.93 32.93 35.64
N GLY A 208 -16.73 32.33 34.76
CA GLY A 208 -16.93 32.80 33.40
C GLY A 208 -18.31 32.50 32.85
N GLU A 209 -18.51 32.92 31.60
CA GLU A 209 -19.77 32.76 30.88
C GLU A 209 -19.57 31.83 29.68
N ASP A 210 -20.50 30.89 29.50
CA ASP A 210 -20.55 30.06 28.29
C ASP A 210 -20.79 30.98 27.08
N MET A 211 -20.00 30.81 26.03
CA MET A 211 -20.02 31.72 24.88
C MET A 211 -20.41 31.01 23.59
N PRO A 212 -21.35 31.58 22.80
CA PRO A 212 -21.56 31.13 21.44
C PRO A 212 -20.39 31.60 20.56
N VAL A 213 -19.50 30.69 20.19
CA VAL A 213 -18.39 30.96 19.28
C VAL A 213 -18.74 30.47 17.88
N PRO A 214 -18.40 31.20 16.81
CA PRO A 214 -18.58 30.71 15.44
C PRO A 214 -17.92 29.33 15.27
N LEU A 215 -18.75 28.32 15.00
CA LEU A 215 -18.30 26.94 14.85
C LEU A 215 -17.60 26.74 13.51
N LEU A 216 -16.31 26.47 13.57
CA LEU A 216 -15.54 26.02 12.43
C LEU A 216 -15.80 24.54 12.18
N TRP A 217 -16.40 24.22 11.04
CA TRP A 217 -16.59 22.84 10.60
C TRP A 217 -15.42 22.37 9.74
N LYS A 218 -14.83 21.23 10.10
CA LYS A 218 -13.78 20.58 9.31
C LYS A 218 -14.20 19.18 8.92
N ASN A 219 -14.10 18.90 7.62
CA ASN A 219 -14.12 17.55 7.10
C ASN A 219 -12.70 16.97 7.18
N THR A 220 -12.44 16.14 8.16
CA THR A 220 -11.15 15.49 8.38
C THR A 220 -11.11 14.14 7.65
N ARG A 221 -9.93 13.82 7.11
CA ARG A 221 -9.63 12.51 6.57
C ARG A 221 -8.70 11.86 7.58
N GLU A 222 -9.28 11.02 8.42
CA GLU A 222 -8.56 10.26 9.43
C GLU A 222 -8.32 8.85 8.89
N GLU A 223 -7.13 8.32 9.13
CA GLU A 223 -6.77 6.94 8.82
C GLU A 223 -5.96 6.39 10.01
N VAL A 224 -6.21 5.14 10.37
CA VAL A 224 -5.46 4.42 11.40
C VAL A 224 -4.70 3.30 10.69
N MET A 225 -3.41 3.51 10.48
CA MET A 225 -2.57 2.58 9.73
C MET A 225 -1.63 1.87 10.70
N TRP A 226 -1.66 0.54 10.71
CA TRP A 226 -0.87 -0.26 11.63
C TRP A 226 -0.29 -1.48 10.91
N ARG A 227 1.02 -1.71 11.10
CA ARG A 227 1.71 -2.93 10.69
C ARG A 227 2.87 -3.18 11.64
N ASP A 228 2.74 -4.21 12.48
CA ASP A 228 3.80 -4.72 13.36
C ASP A 228 4.56 -3.65 14.16
N ALA A 229 3.83 -2.64 14.66
CA ALA A 229 4.40 -1.50 15.38
C ALA A 229 3.79 -1.35 16.79
N LEU A 230 4.50 -0.63 17.68
CA LEU A 230 4.02 -0.34 19.04
C LEU A 230 2.74 0.51 19.01
N LEU A 231 2.80 1.64 18.29
CA LEU A 231 1.70 2.58 18.10
C LEU A 231 1.34 2.67 16.61
N PRO A 232 0.03 2.75 16.28
CA PRO A 232 -0.40 2.96 14.91
C PRO A 232 -0.04 4.36 14.42
N TRP A 233 0.14 4.51 13.12
CA TRP A 233 0.13 5.83 12.50
C TRP A 233 -1.29 6.39 12.55
N ARG A 234 -1.41 7.61 13.06
CA ARG A 234 -2.62 8.42 13.08
C ARG A 234 -2.30 9.81 12.57
N ARG A 235 -3.34 10.55 12.18
CA ARG A 235 -3.15 11.93 11.75
C ARG A 235 -2.61 12.77 12.92
N SER A 236 -1.64 13.64 12.63
CA SER A 236 -0.94 14.44 13.63
C SER A 236 -1.93 15.37 14.38
N PRO A 237 -2.05 15.25 15.72
CA PRO A 237 -2.84 16.16 16.55
C PRO A 237 -2.32 17.60 16.47
N VAL A 238 -0.99 17.77 16.44
CA VAL A 238 -0.31 19.06 16.29
C VAL A 238 -0.69 19.72 14.97
N TRP A 239 -0.74 18.96 13.87
CA TRP A 239 -1.15 19.50 12.58
C TRP A 239 -2.60 19.97 12.56
N LEU A 240 -3.51 19.24 13.22
CA LEU A 240 -4.90 19.67 13.34
C LEU A 240 -5.02 20.93 14.19
N LEU A 241 -4.37 20.94 15.37
CA LEU A 241 -4.34 22.09 16.27
C LEU A 241 -3.81 23.33 15.55
N LEU A 242 -2.68 23.22 14.83
CA LEU A 242 -2.09 24.31 14.08
C LEU A 242 -3.06 24.87 13.02
N ARG A 243 -3.71 23.99 12.25
CA ARG A 243 -4.68 24.41 11.22
C ARG A 243 -5.92 25.07 11.77
N VAL A 244 -6.47 24.55 12.88
CA VAL A 244 -7.64 25.13 13.54
C VAL A 244 -7.26 26.48 14.13
N SER A 245 -6.13 26.54 14.84
CA SER A 245 -5.58 27.75 15.45
C SER A 245 -5.37 28.87 14.43
N MET A 246 -4.68 28.59 13.31
CA MET A 246 -4.46 29.58 12.26
C MET A 246 -5.78 30.03 11.63
N GLN A 247 -6.72 29.13 11.37
CA GLN A 247 -8.00 29.55 10.81
C GLN A 247 -8.80 30.42 11.78
N LEU A 248 -8.84 30.07 13.07
CA LEU A 248 -9.49 30.89 14.09
C LEU A 248 -8.81 32.26 14.21
N ALA A 249 -7.47 32.29 14.21
CA ALA A 249 -6.71 33.51 14.26
C ALA A 249 -7.00 34.43 13.07
N PHE A 250 -6.95 33.91 11.85
CA PHE A 250 -7.33 34.67 10.66
C PHE A 250 -8.80 35.12 10.73
N SER A 251 -9.74 34.25 11.15
CA SER A 251 -11.17 34.59 11.22
C SER A 251 -11.51 35.77 12.15
N ARG A 252 -10.67 36.05 13.15
CA ARG A 252 -10.90 37.06 14.19
C ARG A 252 -10.26 38.42 13.88
N LEU A 253 -9.68 38.58 12.71
CA LEU A 253 -9.04 39.83 12.33
C LEU A 253 -10.08 40.95 12.14
N PRO A 254 -9.77 42.21 12.52
CA PRO A 254 -10.76 43.29 12.58
C PRO A 254 -11.35 43.79 11.25
N ASP A 255 -10.99 43.22 10.10
CA ASP A 255 -11.44 43.69 8.78
C ASP A 255 -12.43 42.74 8.13
N SER A 256 -13.71 43.16 8.11
CA SER A 256 -14.87 42.58 7.40
C SER A 256 -14.87 41.05 7.25
N GLU A 257 -15.81 40.37 7.93
CA GLU A 257 -16.01 38.90 8.01
C GLU A 257 -15.75 38.05 6.74
N ARG A 258 -15.72 38.64 5.54
CA ARG A 258 -15.37 38.00 4.27
C ARG A 258 -13.85 37.83 4.03
N ARG A 259 -13.00 38.84 4.32
CA ARG A 259 -11.56 38.83 3.98
C ARG A 259 -10.73 37.81 4.79
N SER A 260 -11.21 37.47 5.98
CA SER A 260 -10.47 36.63 6.92
C SER A 260 -10.41 35.13 6.56
N ALA A 261 -11.42 34.59 5.86
CA ALA A 261 -11.39 33.21 5.38
C ALA A 261 -10.48 33.03 4.15
N GLU A 262 -10.25 34.11 3.42
CA GLU A 262 -9.47 34.18 2.18
C GLU A 262 -7.98 33.91 2.47
N TYR A 263 -7.38 34.64 3.43
CA TYR A 263 -5.96 34.50 3.76
C TYR A 263 -5.58 33.13 4.31
N TYR A 264 -6.43 32.50 5.13
CA TYR A 264 -6.13 31.15 5.63
C TYR A 264 -5.99 30.15 4.48
N LYS A 265 -6.90 30.17 3.50
CA LYS A 265 -6.83 29.22 2.38
C LYS A 265 -5.63 29.50 1.49
N SER A 266 -5.36 30.77 1.17
CA SER A 266 -4.20 31.19 0.37
C SER A 266 -2.89 30.82 1.06
N PHE A 267 -2.79 31.08 2.37
CA PHE A 267 -1.64 30.65 3.17
C PHE A 267 -1.48 29.13 3.18
N MET A 268 -2.57 28.36 3.32
CA MET A 268 -2.48 26.89 3.28
C MET A 268 -1.95 26.37 1.94
N VAL A 269 -2.30 27.02 0.84
CA VAL A 269 -1.74 26.71 -0.49
C VAL A 269 -0.27 27.12 -0.56
N PHE A 270 0.08 28.31 -0.06
CA PHE A 270 1.46 28.79 0.01
C PHE A 270 2.37 27.86 0.83
N LEU A 271 1.94 27.47 2.03
CA LEU A 271 2.65 26.53 2.91
C LEU A 271 2.84 25.17 2.23
N MET A 272 1.83 24.65 1.54
CA MET A 272 1.98 23.42 0.75
C MET A 272 2.98 23.62 -0.40
N GLY A 273 2.95 24.76 -1.09
CA GLY A 273 3.95 25.12 -2.10
C GLY A 273 5.38 25.13 -1.55
N LYS A 274 5.60 25.71 -0.36
CA LYS A 274 6.91 25.70 0.30
C LYS A 274 7.42 24.30 0.60
N VAL A 275 6.55 23.43 1.11
CA VAL A 275 6.91 22.01 1.32
C VAL A 275 7.21 21.29 -0.01
N LEU A 276 6.52 21.63 -1.09
CA LEU A 276 6.84 21.12 -2.43
C LEU A 276 8.19 21.63 -2.94
N GLN A 277 8.54 22.90 -2.69
CA GLN A 277 9.82 23.48 -3.07
C GLN A 277 11.01 22.79 -2.40
N MET A 278 10.85 22.33 -1.16
CA MET A 278 11.87 21.58 -0.42
C MET A 278 12.01 20.12 -0.90
N ALA A 279 10.95 19.53 -1.46
CA ALA A 279 10.90 18.10 -1.78
C ALA A 279 11.96 17.62 -2.81
N PRO A 280 12.25 18.35 -3.90
CA PRO A 280 13.31 17.98 -4.84
C PRO A 280 14.70 17.83 -4.19
N GLN A 281 15.02 18.65 -3.19
CA GLN A 281 16.31 18.62 -2.49
C GLN A 281 16.50 17.31 -1.71
N CYS A 282 15.41 16.68 -1.30
CA CYS A 282 15.38 15.39 -0.62
C CYS A 282 15.33 14.18 -1.57
N ARG A 283 15.50 14.38 -2.90
CA ARG A 283 15.47 13.33 -3.93
C ARG A 283 14.22 12.44 -3.90
N PHE A 284 13.05 12.99 -3.57
CA PHE A 284 11.81 12.21 -3.63
C PHE A 284 11.48 11.71 -5.05
N PRO A 285 10.84 10.53 -5.18
CA PRO A 285 10.48 9.95 -6.46
C PRO A 285 9.37 10.75 -7.18
N CYS A 286 9.31 10.62 -8.51
CA CYS A 286 8.48 11.45 -9.38
C CYS A 286 6.98 11.31 -9.12
N ASP A 287 6.52 10.14 -8.71
CA ASP A 287 5.14 9.86 -8.30
C ASP A 287 4.73 10.69 -7.08
N LEU A 288 5.58 10.80 -6.07
CA LEU A 288 5.31 11.57 -4.87
C LEU A 288 5.27 13.06 -5.20
N LEU A 289 6.24 13.55 -5.99
CA LEU A 289 6.26 14.92 -6.49
C LEU A 289 5.00 15.23 -7.33
N TYR A 290 4.58 14.29 -8.18
CA TYR A 290 3.36 14.39 -8.97
C TYR A 290 2.11 14.46 -8.07
N VAL A 291 1.99 13.58 -7.06
CA VAL A 291 0.87 13.59 -6.10
C VAL A 291 0.82 14.92 -5.35
N MET A 292 1.97 15.44 -4.92
CA MET A 292 2.06 16.73 -4.26
C MET A 292 1.57 17.85 -5.20
N ASN A 293 2.09 17.88 -6.43
CA ASN A 293 1.74 18.87 -7.44
C ASN A 293 0.24 18.82 -7.82
N ALA A 294 -0.31 17.62 -8.03
CA ALA A 294 -1.71 17.40 -8.35
C ALA A 294 -2.65 17.78 -7.19
N LYS A 295 -2.22 17.59 -5.93
CA LYS A 295 -3.01 18.04 -4.78
C LYS A 295 -2.97 19.55 -4.62
N LEU A 296 -1.85 20.19 -4.90
CA LEU A 296 -1.69 21.63 -4.87
C LEU A 296 -2.54 22.30 -5.97
N SER A 297 -2.50 21.76 -7.19
CA SER A 297 -3.39 22.15 -8.30
C SER A 297 -4.87 22.08 -7.91
N ARG A 298 -5.31 20.96 -7.34
CA ARG A 298 -6.70 20.82 -6.86
C ARG A 298 -7.06 21.76 -5.72
N ARG A 299 -6.09 22.25 -4.94
CA ARG A 299 -6.34 23.23 -3.88
C ARG A 299 -6.47 24.64 -4.44
N LEU A 300 -5.65 25.00 -5.42
CA LEU A 300 -5.77 26.26 -6.16
C LEU A 300 -7.14 26.37 -6.85
N LEU A 301 -7.62 25.29 -7.48
CA LEU A 301 -8.97 25.24 -8.09
C LEU A 301 -10.12 25.36 -7.08
N LYS A 302 -9.85 25.19 -5.79
CA LYS A 302 -10.83 25.35 -4.71
C LYS A 302 -10.76 26.71 -4.03
N LEU A 303 -9.78 27.53 -4.41
CA LEU A 303 -9.82 28.94 -4.04
C LEU A 303 -10.97 29.56 -4.81
N ASP A 304 -11.83 30.25 -4.08
CA ASP A 304 -12.88 31.08 -4.63
C ASP A 304 -12.23 32.27 -5.36
N PRO A 305 -12.82 32.82 -6.44
CA PRO A 305 -12.35 34.08 -7.04
C PRO A 305 -12.31 35.26 -6.05
N SER A 306 -13.05 35.17 -4.95
CA SER A 306 -12.97 36.10 -3.81
C SER A 306 -11.80 35.84 -2.86
N ASP A 307 -11.15 34.67 -2.90
CA ASP A 307 -9.99 34.37 -2.05
C ASP A 307 -8.75 35.18 -2.49
N SER A 308 -7.87 35.51 -1.54
CA SER A 308 -6.68 36.33 -1.79
C SER A 308 -5.70 35.62 -2.72
N GLU A 309 -5.23 36.30 -3.75
CA GLU A 309 -4.18 35.78 -4.64
C GLU A 309 -2.76 35.85 -4.03
N ALA A 310 -2.63 36.25 -2.76
CA ALA A 310 -1.36 36.36 -2.07
C ALA A 310 -0.54 35.06 -2.19
N GLY A 311 0.67 35.19 -2.74
CA GLY A 311 1.61 34.08 -2.90
C GLY A 311 1.22 33.03 -3.95
N VAL A 312 0.08 33.18 -4.65
CA VAL A 312 -0.38 32.23 -5.67
C VAL A 312 0.59 32.16 -6.86
N ALA A 313 1.14 33.29 -7.29
CA ALA A 313 2.15 33.33 -8.35
C ALA A 313 3.42 32.54 -8.00
N VAL A 314 3.89 32.65 -6.75
CA VAL A 314 5.04 31.89 -6.25
C VAL A 314 4.74 30.39 -6.28
N VAL A 315 3.54 30.01 -5.84
CA VAL A 315 3.09 28.61 -5.86
C VAL A 315 3.03 28.07 -7.30
N HIS A 316 2.49 28.84 -8.26
CA HIS A 316 2.49 28.44 -9.67
C HIS A 316 3.90 28.22 -10.21
N SER A 317 4.85 29.09 -9.88
CA SER A 317 6.26 28.90 -10.27
C SER A 317 6.82 27.59 -9.72
N ILE A 318 6.63 27.31 -8.42
CA ILE A 318 7.10 26.07 -7.78
C ILE A 318 6.49 24.83 -8.44
N MET A 319 5.19 24.89 -8.76
CA MET A 319 4.49 23.80 -9.45
C MET A 319 5.01 23.58 -10.87
N HIS A 320 5.31 24.66 -11.58
CA HIS A 320 5.90 24.61 -12.92
C HIS A 320 7.30 23.98 -12.88
N ASP A 321 8.16 24.43 -11.96
CA ASP A 321 9.51 23.89 -11.77
C ASP A 321 9.47 22.39 -11.41
N THR A 322 8.53 21.99 -10.55
CA THR A 322 8.31 20.58 -10.21
C THR A 322 7.88 19.77 -11.43
N ALA A 323 6.94 20.28 -12.24
CA ALA A 323 6.49 19.59 -13.46
C ALA A 323 7.61 19.47 -14.49
N LYS A 324 8.44 20.50 -14.63
CA LYS A 324 9.64 20.49 -15.47
C LYS A 324 10.63 19.43 -15.01
N LEU A 325 10.91 19.36 -13.70
CA LEU A 325 11.78 18.33 -13.12
C LEU A 325 11.27 16.91 -13.41
N ILE A 326 9.97 16.65 -13.22
CA ILE A 326 9.37 15.34 -13.52
C ILE A 326 9.54 15.01 -15.01
N ARG A 327 9.29 15.97 -15.90
CA ARG A 327 9.46 15.79 -17.34
C ARG A 327 10.90 15.50 -17.73
N THR A 328 11.86 16.26 -17.22
CA THR A 328 13.28 16.04 -17.50
C THR A 328 13.74 14.65 -17.04
N ARG A 329 13.29 14.21 -15.85
CA ARG A 329 13.55 12.83 -15.37
C ARG A 329 12.91 11.77 -16.27
N TRP A 330 11.71 12.04 -16.80
CA TRP A 330 11.06 11.13 -17.75
C TRP A 330 11.77 11.09 -19.11
N GLU A 331 12.21 12.22 -19.62
CA GLU A 331 12.95 12.31 -20.89
C GLU A 331 14.30 11.59 -20.83
N SER A 332 14.97 11.57 -19.68
CA SER A 332 16.19 10.75 -19.52
C SER A 332 15.93 9.25 -19.55
N VAL A 333 14.74 8.82 -19.15
CA VAL A 333 14.31 7.42 -19.15
C VAL A 333 13.88 6.95 -20.54
N VAL A 334 13.22 7.83 -21.31
CA VAL A 334 12.58 7.48 -22.60
C VAL A 334 13.55 7.57 -23.80
N GLN A 335 14.82 7.92 -23.62
CA GLN A 335 15.81 7.87 -24.71
C GLN A 335 15.88 6.45 -25.31
N PRO A 336 15.78 6.28 -26.65
CA PRO A 336 15.71 4.96 -27.27
C PRO A 336 17.04 4.21 -27.09
N PRO A 337 17.03 2.94 -26.67
CA PRO A 337 18.22 2.11 -26.74
C PRO A 337 18.61 1.92 -28.21
N SER A 338 19.90 2.10 -28.51
CA SER A 338 20.50 1.96 -29.83
C SER A 338 19.98 0.71 -30.56
N SER A 339 19.34 0.89 -31.71
CA SER A 339 18.79 -0.19 -32.53
C SER A 339 19.89 -0.96 -33.25
N ARG A 340 20.54 -1.90 -32.54
CA ARG A 340 21.24 -3.10 -33.03
C ARG A 340 22.01 -3.69 -31.85
N TYR A 341 21.43 -4.72 -31.21
CA TYR A 341 22.18 -5.52 -30.26
C TYR A 341 23.05 -6.51 -31.04
N ASP A 342 24.36 -6.35 -30.94
CA ASP A 342 25.32 -7.30 -31.46
C ASP A 342 25.35 -8.54 -30.55
N LEU A 343 24.74 -9.63 -31.02
CA LEU A 343 24.65 -10.89 -30.28
C LEU A 343 25.93 -11.73 -30.38
N SER A 344 26.95 -11.30 -31.13
CA SER A 344 28.26 -11.98 -31.18
C SER A 344 29.02 -11.91 -29.84
N VAL A 345 28.61 -11.02 -28.94
CA VAL A 345 29.08 -10.97 -27.55
C VAL A 345 28.68 -12.20 -26.74
N LEU A 346 27.55 -12.86 -27.06
CA LEU A 346 27.10 -14.08 -26.37
C LEU A 346 28.07 -15.26 -26.56
N THR A 347 28.84 -15.26 -27.65
CA THR A 347 29.85 -16.29 -27.95
C THR A 347 31.16 -16.12 -27.18
N SER A 348 31.40 -14.96 -26.58
CA SER A 348 32.62 -14.66 -25.80
C SER A 348 32.31 -14.28 -24.34
N LEU A 349 31.14 -14.70 -23.83
CA LEU A 349 30.72 -14.40 -22.47
C LEU A 349 31.76 -14.90 -21.45
N ASN A 350 32.33 -13.96 -20.71
CA ASN A 350 33.08 -14.25 -19.52
C ASN A 350 32.10 -14.26 -18.35
N PHE A 351 31.61 -15.46 -18.00
CA PHE A 351 30.62 -15.67 -16.96
C PHE A 351 31.02 -15.15 -15.57
N GLU A 352 32.24 -14.71 -15.29
CA GLU A 352 32.57 -14.01 -14.03
C GLU A 352 32.40 -12.48 -14.13
N ARG A 353 32.62 -11.91 -15.33
CA ARG A 353 32.54 -10.46 -15.58
C ARG A 353 31.18 -10.02 -16.13
N ASP A 354 30.53 -10.84 -16.94
CA ASP A 354 29.31 -10.48 -17.67
C ASP A 354 28.02 -10.71 -16.85
N ILE A 355 28.15 -11.23 -15.61
CA ILE A 355 27.09 -11.27 -14.59
C ILE A 355 26.80 -9.88 -14.01
N SER A 356 27.68 -8.90 -14.23
CA SER A 356 27.48 -7.55 -13.73
C SER A 356 26.66 -6.72 -14.71
N THR A 357 25.41 -7.13 -14.97
CA THR A 357 24.42 -6.16 -15.46
C THR A 357 23.73 -5.58 -14.22
N PRO A 358 23.97 -4.31 -13.85
CA PRO A 358 23.23 -3.69 -12.76
C PRO A 358 21.75 -3.62 -13.16
N LEU A 359 20.91 -4.39 -12.47
CA LEU A 359 19.44 -4.42 -12.64
C LEU A 359 18.74 -3.10 -12.25
N HIS A 360 19.50 -2.04 -11.96
CA HIS A 360 19.01 -0.69 -11.77
C HIS A 360 18.18 -0.20 -12.97
N ASP A 361 18.49 -0.67 -14.19
CA ASP A 361 17.78 -0.28 -15.42
C ASP A 361 16.34 -0.85 -15.52
N LEU A 362 15.98 -1.82 -14.66
CA LEU A 362 14.61 -2.37 -14.57
C LEU A 362 13.82 -1.83 -13.36
N ALA A 363 14.46 -1.03 -12.50
CA ALA A 363 13.82 -0.43 -11.33
C ALA A 363 12.64 0.49 -11.71
N GLU A 364 12.65 1.02 -12.93
CA GLU A 364 11.62 1.91 -13.48
C GLU A 364 10.36 1.15 -13.91
N CYS A 365 10.43 -0.17 -14.06
CA CYS A 365 9.29 -1.03 -14.35
C CYS A 365 8.64 -1.62 -13.08
N LEU A 366 9.24 -1.42 -11.91
CA LEU A 366 8.71 -1.93 -10.64
C LEU A 366 7.59 -1.01 -10.11
N PRO A 367 6.54 -1.57 -9.47
CA PRO A 367 5.58 -0.78 -8.73
C PRO A 367 6.28 0.07 -7.66
N LEU A 368 5.82 1.32 -7.50
CA LEU A 368 6.38 2.36 -6.61
C LEU A 368 6.57 1.94 -5.13
N SER A 369 5.91 0.86 -4.71
CA SER A 369 5.98 0.31 -3.35
C SER A 369 7.12 -0.70 -3.13
N VAL A 370 7.76 -1.17 -4.19
CA VAL A 370 8.78 -2.23 -4.18
C VAL A 370 10.14 -1.57 -4.40
N MET A 371 10.97 -1.56 -3.37
CA MET A 371 12.37 -1.17 -3.50
C MET A 371 13.19 -2.44 -3.68
N HIS A 372 14.06 -2.46 -4.69
CA HIS A 372 15.00 -3.54 -4.87
C HIS A 372 16.10 -3.46 -3.80
N LEU A 373 16.40 -4.58 -3.16
CA LEU A 373 17.49 -4.70 -2.20
C LEU A 373 18.54 -5.66 -2.79
N ASP A 374 19.62 -5.10 -3.30
CA ASP A 374 20.74 -5.86 -3.86
C ASP A 374 21.56 -6.53 -2.75
N LEU A 375 21.19 -7.75 -2.35
CA LEU A 375 22.01 -8.55 -1.43
C LEU A 375 23.17 -9.18 -2.22
N PRO A 376 24.46 -8.92 -1.85
CA PRO A 376 25.62 -9.48 -2.53
C PRO A 376 25.59 -11.01 -2.62
N GLU A 377 25.05 -11.65 -1.59
CA GLU A 377 24.84 -13.10 -1.46
C GLU A 377 23.85 -13.65 -2.50
N GLN A 378 22.91 -12.82 -2.97
CA GLN A 378 21.85 -13.23 -3.91
C GLN A 378 22.16 -12.93 -5.38
N ARG A 379 23.24 -12.18 -5.68
CA ARG A 379 23.62 -11.76 -7.03
C ARG A 379 23.79 -12.90 -8.03
N HIS A 380 24.19 -14.07 -7.55
CA HIS A 380 24.52 -15.22 -8.39
C HIS A 380 23.38 -16.25 -8.49
N THR A 381 22.31 -16.09 -7.69
CA THR A 381 21.32 -17.17 -7.47
C THR A 381 20.61 -17.60 -8.75
N ASN A 382 20.22 -16.66 -9.62
CA ASN A 382 19.50 -16.99 -10.85
C ASN A 382 20.38 -17.69 -11.89
N ALA A 383 21.67 -17.33 -11.97
CA ALA A 383 22.62 -17.94 -12.90
C ALA A 383 23.15 -19.28 -12.37
N LEU A 384 23.34 -19.40 -11.05
CA LEU A 384 23.81 -20.62 -10.40
C LEU A 384 22.84 -21.80 -10.62
N VAL A 385 21.52 -21.55 -10.57
CA VAL A 385 20.55 -22.62 -10.85
C VAL A 385 20.57 -23.04 -12.31
N LEU A 386 20.76 -22.11 -13.24
CA LEU A 386 20.93 -22.44 -14.66
C LEU A 386 22.20 -23.27 -14.88
N GLU A 387 23.31 -22.94 -14.21
CA GLU A 387 24.54 -23.72 -14.23
C GLU A 387 24.29 -25.14 -13.71
N HIS A 388 23.59 -25.30 -12.58
CA HIS A 388 23.24 -26.61 -12.02
C HIS A 388 22.36 -27.43 -12.96
N LEU A 389 21.41 -26.80 -13.65
CA LEU A 389 20.54 -27.46 -14.63
C LEU A 389 21.29 -27.91 -15.89
N LEU A 390 22.29 -27.14 -16.33
CA LEU A 390 23.10 -27.47 -17.51
C LEU A 390 24.15 -28.56 -17.27
N ARG A 391 24.32 -29.03 -16.03
CA ARG A 391 25.26 -30.11 -15.70
C ARG A 391 24.84 -31.45 -16.35
N PRO A 392 25.81 -32.33 -16.67
CA PRO A 392 25.56 -33.55 -17.44
C PRO A 392 24.72 -34.61 -16.70
N GLU A 393 24.53 -34.49 -15.39
CA GLU A 393 23.68 -35.42 -14.62
C GLU A 393 22.18 -35.21 -14.90
N ASN A 394 21.81 -34.05 -15.45
CA ASN A 394 20.43 -33.78 -15.84
C ASN A 394 20.19 -34.23 -17.27
N SER A 395 19.04 -34.85 -17.51
CA SER A 395 18.72 -35.44 -18.80
C SER A 395 17.31 -35.08 -19.26
N VAL A 396 17.03 -35.39 -20.52
CA VAL A 396 15.74 -35.12 -21.17
C VAL A 396 15.18 -36.44 -21.68
N ARG A 397 13.92 -36.72 -21.35
CA ARG A 397 13.19 -37.90 -21.85
C ARG A 397 11.87 -37.47 -22.47
N SER A 398 11.58 -37.98 -23.66
CA SER A 398 10.29 -37.71 -24.32
C SER A 398 9.21 -38.63 -23.76
N MET A 399 8.02 -38.07 -23.55
CA MET A 399 6.85 -38.87 -23.15
C MET A 399 6.45 -39.86 -24.24
N PRO A 400 6.16 -41.14 -23.88
CA PRO A 400 5.67 -42.14 -24.83
C PRO A 400 4.33 -41.72 -25.45
N LEU A 401 4.06 -42.18 -26.67
CA LEU A 401 2.74 -42.09 -27.29
C LEU A 401 1.83 -43.18 -26.72
N PRO A 402 0.51 -42.94 -26.56
CA PRO A 402 -0.45 -44.01 -26.32
C PRO A 402 -0.34 -45.04 -27.45
N THR A 403 0.00 -46.27 -27.10
CA THR A 403 0.28 -47.30 -28.11
C THR A 403 -1.03 -47.99 -28.49
N ARG A 404 -1.50 -47.74 -29.71
CA ARG A 404 -2.70 -48.30 -30.40
C ARG A 404 -4.06 -47.75 -29.96
N ALA A 405 -4.86 -47.43 -30.97
CA ALA A 405 -6.28 -47.12 -30.87
C ALA A 405 -7.03 -48.29 -30.20
N GLY A 406 -7.27 -48.18 -28.89
CA GLY A 406 -8.03 -49.18 -28.13
C GLY A 406 -7.63 -49.36 -26.66
N ALA A 407 -6.44 -48.92 -26.23
CA ALA A 407 -6.07 -48.89 -24.81
C ALA A 407 -6.21 -47.46 -24.26
N CYS A 408 -6.93 -47.31 -23.16
CA CYS A 408 -7.22 -46.03 -22.50
C CYS A 408 -6.06 -45.64 -21.57
N ASP A 409 -4.82 -45.63 -22.07
CA ASP A 409 -3.67 -45.24 -21.26
C ASP A 409 -3.67 -43.73 -21.11
N THR A 410 -3.99 -43.25 -19.90
CA THR A 410 -4.02 -41.82 -19.57
C THR A 410 -2.60 -41.21 -19.60
N THR A 411 -2.51 -39.88 -19.73
CA THR A 411 -1.22 -39.16 -19.73
C THR A 411 -0.46 -39.40 -18.42
N ALA A 412 -1.19 -39.41 -17.31
CA ALA A 412 -0.67 -39.76 -15.99
C ALA A 412 -0.06 -41.16 -15.94
N GLU A 413 -0.73 -42.17 -16.48
CA GLU A 413 -0.22 -43.54 -16.49
C GLU A 413 1.03 -43.71 -17.34
N SER A 414 1.10 -43.04 -18.47
CA SER A 414 2.26 -43.03 -19.35
C SER A 414 3.47 -42.36 -18.69
N LEU A 415 3.26 -41.26 -17.96
CA LEU A 415 4.29 -40.60 -17.15
C LEU A 415 4.76 -41.52 -16.01
N LEU A 416 3.85 -42.15 -15.27
CA LEU A 416 4.19 -43.06 -14.16
C LEU A 416 4.95 -44.31 -14.65
N ALA A 417 4.61 -44.85 -15.83
CA ALA A 417 5.37 -45.93 -16.44
C ALA A 417 6.79 -45.46 -16.79
N MET A 418 6.92 -44.32 -17.46
CA MET A 418 8.23 -43.76 -17.82
C MET A 418 9.11 -43.52 -16.59
N VAL A 419 8.55 -42.94 -15.52
CA VAL A 419 9.27 -42.63 -14.26
C VAL A 419 9.84 -43.88 -13.59
N ASN A 420 9.09 -44.99 -13.59
CA ASN A 420 9.55 -46.26 -13.04
C ASN A 420 10.58 -46.98 -13.94
N GLU A 421 10.56 -46.72 -15.26
CA GLU A 421 11.53 -47.25 -16.24
C GLU A 421 12.81 -46.40 -16.38
N MET A 422 12.98 -45.36 -15.57
CA MET A 422 14.24 -44.61 -15.53
C MET A 422 15.33 -45.43 -14.82
N ASP A 423 16.59 -45.21 -15.21
CA ASP A 423 17.76 -45.83 -14.56
C ASP A 423 18.71 -44.72 -14.05
N PRO A 424 18.73 -44.42 -12.74
CA PRO A 424 17.85 -44.96 -11.70
C PRO A 424 16.40 -44.41 -11.79
N PRO A 425 15.39 -45.10 -11.23
CA PRO A 425 14.01 -44.62 -11.19
C PRO A 425 13.92 -43.24 -10.52
N ALA A 426 13.06 -42.34 -10.98
CA ALA A 426 12.88 -41.05 -10.30
C ALA A 426 12.04 -41.22 -9.02
N GLN A 427 12.48 -40.61 -7.92
CA GLN A 427 11.79 -40.65 -6.62
C GLN A 427 10.84 -39.47 -6.44
N VAL A 428 10.98 -38.43 -7.25
CA VAL A 428 10.19 -37.21 -7.16
C VAL A 428 9.54 -36.92 -8.49
N ILE A 429 8.26 -36.53 -8.49
CA ILE A 429 7.56 -36.00 -9.67
C ILE A 429 7.17 -34.56 -9.35
N LEU A 430 7.59 -33.65 -10.23
CA LEU A 430 7.26 -32.22 -10.19
C LEU A 430 6.39 -31.91 -11.41
N ASP A 431 5.07 -31.84 -11.23
CA ASP A 431 4.12 -31.58 -12.31
C ASP A 431 3.93 -30.07 -12.58
N VAL A 432 5.03 -29.40 -12.93
CA VAL A 432 5.05 -27.94 -13.21
C VAL A 432 4.27 -27.60 -14.47
N GLY A 433 4.22 -28.53 -15.42
CA GLY A 433 3.53 -28.38 -16.68
C GLY A 433 2.04 -28.72 -16.63
N ALA A 434 1.49 -29.07 -15.46
CA ALA A 434 0.10 -29.52 -15.29
C ALA A 434 -0.30 -30.59 -16.32
N GLN A 435 0.57 -31.58 -16.51
CA GLN A 435 0.35 -32.66 -17.49
C GLN A 435 -0.54 -33.77 -16.92
N ILE A 436 -0.70 -33.83 -15.59
CA ILE A 436 -1.55 -34.82 -14.93
C ILE A 436 -2.92 -34.18 -14.64
N LEU A 437 -3.82 -34.25 -15.63
CA LEU A 437 -5.17 -33.70 -15.52
C LEU A 437 -6.20 -34.79 -15.14
N GLU A 438 -5.89 -36.06 -15.40
CA GLU A 438 -6.86 -37.15 -15.31
C GLU A 438 -6.99 -37.76 -13.91
N LEU A 439 -6.01 -37.53 -13.03
CA LEU A 439 -5.95 -38.12 -11.68
C LEU A 439 -5.77 -37.03 -10.64
N GLY A 440 -6.47 -37.16 -9.51
CA GLY A 440 -6.20 -36.33 -8.33
C GLY A 440 -4.88 -36.70 -7.65
N ASN A 441 -4.34 -35.82 -6.80
CA ASN A 441 -3.03 -36.04 -6.15
C ASN A 441 -2.93 -37.37 -5.38
N LEU A 442 -4.00 -37.75 -4.67
CA LEU A 442 -4.09 -39.04 -3.96
C LEU A 442 -4.07 -40.23 -4.93
N GLU A 443 -4.72 -40.10 -6.08
CA GLU A 443 -4.82 -41.16 -7.08
C GLU A 443 -3.49 -41.37 -7.77
N VAL A 444 -2.78 -40.28 -8.11
CA VAL A 444 -1.40 -40.33 -8.60
C VAL A 444 -0.49 -41.01 -7.60
N ALA A 445 -0.54 -40.60 -6.33
CA ALA A 445 0.27 -41.20 -5.27
C ALA A 445 -0.02 -42.71 -5.11
N ARG A 446 -1.30 -43.10 -5.17
CA ARG A 446 -1.72 -44.50 -5.05
C ARG A 446 -1.27 -45.33 -6.25
N GLU A 447 -1.46 -44.84 -7.46
CA GLU A 447 -1.11 -45.57 -8.68
C GLU A 447 0.41 -45.67 -8.84
N TRP A 448 1.13 -44.60 -8.51
CA TRP A 448 2.59 -44.62 -8.51
C TRP A 448 3.14 -45.66 -7.53
N LEU A 449 2.63 -45.66 -6.28
CA LEU A 449 3.06 -46.61 -5.27
C LEU A 449 2.77 -48.06 -5.67
N LYS A 450 1.63 -48.34 -6.33
CA LYS A 450 1.30 -49.69 -6.81
C LYS A 450 2.28 -50.18 -7.87
N ARG A 451 2.73 -49.29 -8.77
CA ARG A 451 3.62 -49.63 -9.89
C ARG A 451 5.08 -49.80 -9.48
N THR A 452 5.51 -49.21 -8.38
CA THR A 452 6.89 -49.34 -7.89
C THR A 452 7.13 -50.73 -7.27
N GLN A 453 8.01 -51.51 -7.90
CA GLN A 453 8.31 -52.90 -7.52
C GLN A 453 9.30 -53.02 -6.35
N ASP A 454 10.14 -52.01 -6.11
CA ASP A 454 11.09 -51.99 -4.99
C ASP A 454 10.39 -51.57 -3.68
N HIS A 455 9.87 -52.56 -2.96
CA HIS A 455 9.15 -52.37 -1.71
C HIS A 455 10.03 -51.94 -0.53
N GLU A 456 11.35 -52.12 -0.62
CA GLU A 456 12.27 -51.71 0.44
C GLU A 456 12.61 -50.22 0.35
N LYS A 457 12.79 -49.71 -0.89
CA LYS A 457 13.13 -48.30 -1.15
C LYS A 457 11.93 -47.36 -1.32
N ALA A 458 10.74 -47.89 -1.60
CA ALA A 458 9.52 -47.08 -1.76
C ALA A 458 8.37 -47.64 -0.89
N GLN A 459 8.35 -47.22 0.37
CA GLN A 459 7.39 -47.67 1.39
C GLN A 459 6.14 -46.78 1.49
N ALA A 460 6.26 -45.53 1.06
CA ALA A 460 5.18 -44.56 1.08
C ALA A 460 5.34 -43.46 0.01
N VAL A 461 4.29 -42.69 -0.24
CA VAL A 461 4.31 -41.51 -1.14
C VAL A 461 3.83 -40.28 -0.40
N VAL A 462 4.60 -39.20 -0.48
CA VAL A 462 4.27 -37.86 0.03
C VAL A 462 3.55 -37.08 -1.08
N PHE A 463 2.40 -36.49 -0.76
CA PHE A 463 1.60 -35.68 -1.68
C PHE A 463 0.77 -34.65 -0.89
N PHE A 464 0.16 -33.68 -1.59
CA PHE A 464 -0.82 -32.76 -0.98
C PHE A 464 -2.24 -33.30 -1.10
N ASN A 465 -2.96 -33.37 0.02
CA ASN A 465 -4.35 -33.82 0.06
C ASN A 465 -5.34 -32.71 -0.37
N ASP A 466 -6.63 -33.02 -0.42
CA ASP A 466 -7.70 -32.09 -0.80
C ASP A 466 -7.88 -30.90 0.17
N HIS A 467 -7.22 -30.94 1.33
CA HIS A 467 -7.20 -29.87 2.33
C HIS A 467 -5.92 -29.03 2.26
N ASP A 468 -5.09 -29.19 1.22
CA ASP A 468 -3.81 -28.47 1.05
C ASP A 468 -2.80 -28.78 2.18
N GLU A 469 -2.83 -30.02 2.68
CA GLU A 469 -1.91 -30.51 3.71
C GLU A 469 -1.00 -31.64 3.20
N LEU A 470 0.29 -31.54 3.49
CA LEU A 470 1.29 -32.59 3.23
C LEU A 470 0.92 -33.89 3.94
N SER A 471 0.57 -34.90 3.15
CA SER A 471 0.10 -36.21 3.59
C SER A 471 0.96 -37.33 3.01
N VAL A 472 0.95 -38.47 3.69
CA VAL A 472 1.69 -39.67 3.31
C VAL A 472 0.72 -40.82 3.09
N LEU A 473 0.86 -41.50 1.96
CA LEU A 473 0.15 -42.74 1.65
C LEU A 473 1.10 -43.93 1.82
N ASP A 474 0.80 -44.83 2.75
CA ASP A 474 1.57 -46.07 2.95
C ASP A 474 1.12 -47.21 2.02
N ARG A 475 1.92 -48.28 1.91
CA ARG A 475 1.58 -49.49 1.14
C ARG A 475 0.31 -50.22 1.62
N LYS A 476 -0.15 -49.94 2.84
CA LYS A 476 -1.40 -50.51 3.41
C LYS A 476 -2.62 -49.67 3.01
N GLY A 477 -2.43 -48.60 2.24
CA GLY A 477 -3.49 -47.71 1.79
C GLY A 477 -3.93 -46.69 2.84
N ARG A 478 -3.18 -46.54 3.94
CA ARG A 478 -3.47 -45.55 4.99
C ARG A 478 -2.89 -44.20 4.59
N VAL A 479 -3.71 -43.16 4.76
CA VAL A 479 -3.33 -41.77 4.54
C VAL A 479 -3.26 -41.08 5.88
N GLU A 480 -2.13 -40.44 6.18
CA GLU A 480 -1.92 -39.68 7.41
C GLU A 480 -1.10 -38.40 7.13
N PRO A 481 -1.23 -37.35 7.94
CA PRO A 481 -0.39 -36.15 7.80
C PRO A 481 1.09 -36.49 7.96
N LEU A 482 1.95 -35.91 7.10
CA LEU A 482 3.40 -36.17 7.11
C LEU A 482 4.00 -35.89 8.49
N GLN A 483 3.60 -34.80 9.14
CA GLN A 483 4.14 -34.38 10.44
C GLN A 483 3.94 -35.41 11.57
N THR A 484 2.87 -36.19 11.51
CA THR A 484 2.54 -37.22 12.52
C THR A 484 2.99 -38.62 12.11
N SER A 485 3.43 -38.78 10.87
CA SER A 485 3.83 -40.06 10.30
C SER A 485 5.27 -40.43 10.69
N PRO A 486 5.58 -41.72 10.92
CA PRO A 486 6.98 -42.17 11.08
C PRO A 486 7.84 -41.86 9.85
N PHE A 487 7.23 -41.59 8.69
CA PHE A 487 7.92 -41.26 7.45
C PHE A 487 8.48 -39.83 7.39
N ALA A 488 8.08 -38.91 8.28
CA ALA A 488 8.66 -37.56 8.34
C ALA A 488 10.17 -37.54 8.57
N ALA A 489 10.69 -38.48 9.38
CA ALA A 489 12.12 -38.63 9.64
C ALA A 489 12.82 -39.55 8.63
N ARG A 490 12.06 -40.22 7.76
CA ARG A 490 12.53 -41.25 6.83
C ARG A 490 12.07 -40.98 5.40
N LEU A 491 12.37 -39.78 4.91
CA LEU A 491 12.09 -39.43 3.53
C LEU A 491 12.92 -40.26 2.54
N ASP A 492 13.99 -40.94 2.98
CA ASP A 492 14.81 -41.85 2.17
C ASP A 492 14.04 -43.01 1.54
N VAL A 493 12.96 -43.45 2.18
CA VAL A 493 12.10 -44.55 1.71
C VAL A 493 10.76 -44.07 1.11
N CYS A 494 10.65 -42.77 0.79
CA CYS A 494 9.40 -42.16 0.34
C CYS A 494 9.50 -41.59 -1.07
N LEU A 495 8.51 -41.85 -1.92
CA LEU A 495 8.33 -41.12 -3.17
C LEU A 495 7.64 -39.77 -2.91
N VAL A 496 7.83 -38.78 -3.77
CA VAL A 496 7.25 -37.43 -3.56
C VAL A 496 6.59 -36.94 -4.83
N PHE A 497 5.30 -36.60 -4.74
CA PHE A 497 4.53 -36.01 -5.83
C PHE A 497 4.11 -34.59 -5.48
N LEU A 498 4.45 -33.63 -6.34
CA LEU A 498 4.03 -32.23 -6.24
C LEU A 498 3.36 -31.78 -7.54
N ASP A 499 2.13 -31.30 -7.45
CA ASP A 499 1.40 -30.73 -8.60
C ASP A 499 1.84 -29.28 -8.93
N GLU A 500 1.23 -28.67 -9.94
CA GLU A 500 1.55 -27.30 -10.38
C GLU A 500 1.46 -26.28 -9.23
N ALA A 501 0.43 -26.36 -8.39
CA ALA A 501 0.19 -25.40 -7.31
C ALA A 501 1.23 -25.54 -6.19
N HIS A 502 1.60 -26.78 -5.86
CA HIS A 502 2.47 -27.11 -4.73
C HIS A 502 3.96 -27.25 -5.12
N THR A 503 4.30 -27.04 -6.40
CA THR A 503 5.70 -26.84 -6.85
C THR A 503 6.29 -25.49 -6.39
N ARG A 504 5.49 -24.63 -5.74
CA ARG A 504 5.91 -23.38 -5.09
C ARG A 504 5.68 -23.44 -3.58
N GLY A 505 6.55 -22.82 -2.80
CA GLY A 505 6.37 -22.67 -1.34
C GLY A 505 6.64 -23.92 -0.48
N THR A 506 6.64 -25.13 -1.05
CA THR A 506 6.89 -26.39 -0.32
C THR A 506 8.38 -26.60 -0.03
N ASP A 507 8.73 -26.97 1.21
CA ASP A 507 10.11 -27.28 1.62
C ASP A 507 10.21 -28.70 2.21
N LEU A 508 10.87 -29.60 1.48
CA LEU A 508 11.11 -31.00 1.88
C LEU A 508 12.61 -31.28 1.88
N LYS A 509 13.10 -31.91 2.96
CA LYS A 509 14.52 -32.30 3.09
C LYS A 509 14.77 -33.64 2.39
N LEU A 510 14.84 -33.59 1.06
CA LEU A 510 15.05 -34.76 0.22
C LEU A 510 16.51 -35.28 0.31
N PRO A 511 16.73 -36.61 0.26
CA PRO A 511 18.07 -37.20 0.23
C PRO A 511 18.90 -36.78 -0.99
N GLU A 512 20.22 -36.92 -0.87
CA GLU A 512 21.17 -36.50 -1.92
C GLU A 512 21.07 -37.33 -3.20
N PHE A 513 20.65 -38.59 -3.13
CA PHE A 513 20.58 -39.50 -4.28
C PHE A 513 19.27 -39.40 -5.08
N TYR A 514 18.42 -38.41 -4.78
CA TYR A 514 17.09 -38.32 -5.39
C TYR A 514 17.15 -37.68 -6.79
N THR A 515 16.43 -38.30 -7.71
CA THR A 515 16.19 -37.81 -9.06
C THR A 515 14.73 -37.37 -9.20
N ALA A 516 14.50 -36.18 -9.76
CA ALA A 516 13.16 -35.65 -9.99
C ALA A 516 12.75 -35.67 -11.47
N ALA A 517 11.59 -36.23 -11.78
CA ALA A 517 10.94 -36.11 -13.07
C ALA A 517 10.13 -34.80 -13.13
N VAL A 518 10.52 -33.89 -14.03
CA VAL A 518 9.91 -32.57 -14.18
C VAL A 518 9.06 -32.55 -15.44
N THR A 519 7.76 -32.31 -15.33
CA THR A 519 6.89 -32.20 -16.51
C THR A 519 6.98 -30.80 -17.12
N LEU A 520 6.92 -30.72 -18.45
CA LEU A 520 6.84 -29.46 -19.18
C LEU A 520 5.43 -29.26 -19.75
N GLY A 521 4.94 -28.03 -19.72
CA GLY A 521 3.60 -27.67 -20.22
C GLY A 521 3.61 -26.36 -21.01
N ALA A 522 2.51 -26.06 -21.70
CA ALA A 522 2.42 -24.83 -22.49
C ALA A 522 2.45 -23.60 -21.56
N GLN A 523 3.03 -22.49 -22.03
CA GLN A 523 3.12 -21.23 -21.26
C GLN A 523 3.97 -21.34 -19.97
N LEU A 524 4.82 -22.36 -19.88
CA LEU A 524 5.73 -22.52 -18.75
C LEU A 524 6.93 -21.57 -18.89
N THR A 525 6.94 -20.50 -18.09
CA THR A 525 8.02 -19.50 -18.11
C THR A 525 9.28 -20.00 -17.39
N LYS A 526 10.44 -19.41 -17.74
CA LYS A 526 11.75 -19.71 -17.14
C LYS A 526 11.69 -19.76 -15.61
N ASP A 527 11.12 -18.74 -14.97
CA ASP A 527 11.13 -18.65 -13.50
C ASP A 527 10.26 -19.72 -12.83
N ARG A 528 9.14 -20.11 -13.45
CA ARG A 528 8.30 -21.21 -12.95
C ARG A 528 9.04 -22.55 -12.99
N LEU A 529 9.70 -22.82 -14.11
CA LEU A 529 10.49 -24.03 -14.30
C LEU A 529 11.63 -24.12 -13.27
N ILE A 530 12.41 -23.04 -13.14
CA ILE A 530 13.53 -22.98 -12.19
C ILE A 530 13.06 -23.13 -10.74
N GLN A 531 11.98 -22.44 -10.35
CA GLN A 531 11.47 -22.50 -8.98
C GLN A 531 11.01 -23.90 -8.56
N ALA A 532 10.45 -24.64 -9.51
CA ALA A 532 10.06 -26.02 -9.30
C ALA A 532 11.27 -26.96 -9.22
N CYS A 533 12.25 -26.85 -10.13
CA CYS A 533 13.49 -27.63 -10.04
C CYS A 533 14.21 -27.40 -8.70
N MET A 534 14.14 -26.18 -8.16
CA MET A 534 14.69 -25.82 -6.85
C MET A 534 13.96 -26.44 -5.65
N ARG A 535 12.91 -27.26 -5.85
CA ARG A 535 12.44 -28.18 -4.80
C ARG A 535 13.50 -29.23 -4.48
N MET A 536 14.37 -29.55 -5.45
CA MET A 536 15.60 -30.31 -5.25
C MET A 536 16.65 -29.38 -4.66
N ARG A 537 16.61 -29.15 -3.34
CA ARG A 537 17.48 -28.18 -2.64
C ARG A 537 18.98 -28.46 -2.78
N LYS A 538 19.37 -29.70 -3.10
CA LYS A 538 20.74 -30.12 -3.35
C LYS A 538 20.98 -30.42 -4.85
N LEU A 539 20.24 -29.77 -5.74
CA LEU A 539 20.42 -29.88 -7.20
C LEU A 539 21.85 -29.51 -7.58
N GLY A 540 22.53 -30.42 -8.29
CA GLY A 540 23.96 -30.29 -8.62
C GLY A 540 24.91 -30.77 -7.50
N TYR A 541 24.41 -31.10 -6.31
CA TYR A 541 25.14 -31.67 -5.19
C TYR A 541 24.56 -33.05 -4.82
N GLY A 542 24.53 -33.95 -5.82
CA GLY A 542 23.98 -35.29 -5.73
C GLY A 542 22.59 -35.42 -6.37
N GLN A 543 21.70 -34.44 -6.16
CA GLN A 543 20.36 -34.47 -6.74
C GLN A 543 20.38 -34.04 -8.21
N SER A 544 19.53 -34.66 -9.02
CA SER A 544 19.40 -34.38 -10.45
C SER A 544 17.94 -34.29 -10.91
N VAL A 545 17.73 -33.77 -12.11
CA VAL A 545 16.41 -33.68 -12.76
C VAL A 545 16.39 -34.36 -14.11
N VAL A 546 15.24 -34.96 -14.44
CA VAL A 546 14.92 -35.50 -15.75
C VAL A 546 13.71 -34.76 -16.30
N PHE A 547 13.90 -34.00 -17.37
CA PHE A 547 12.80 -33.28 -18.00
C PHE A 547 11.96 -34.23 -18.86
N CYS A 548 10.70 -34.39 -18.49
CA CYS A 548 9.71 -35.18 -19.21
C CYS A 548 9.00 -34.27 -20.21
N VAL A 549 9.30 -34.44 -21.50
CA VAL A 549 8.85 -33.55 -22.58
C VAL A 549 7.66 -34.17 -23.31
N PRO A 550 6.44 -33.60 -23.22
CA PRO A 550 5.31 -34.01 -24.04
C PRO A 550 5.53 -33.69 -25.52
N LYS A 551 4.84 -34.41 -26.41
CA LYS A 551 4.96 -34.23 -27.86
C LYS A 551 4.71 -32.79 -28.32
N GLU A 552 3.73 -32.12 -27.71
CA GLU A 552 3.38 -30.74 -28.06
C GLU A 552 4.51 -29.77 -27.73
N ILE A 553 5.10 -29.89 -26.54
CA ILE A 553 6.24 -29.05 -26.12
C ILE A 553 7.48 -29.39 -26.93
N ARG A 554 7.72 -30.67 -27.22
CA ARG A 554 8.80 -31.11 -28.12
C ARG A 554 8.73 -30.42 -29.48
N ARG A 555 7.53 -30.33 -30.07
CA ARG A 555 7.30 -29.62 -31.32
C ARG A 555 7.62 -28.12 -31.18
N GLN A 556 7.16 -27.48 -30.12
CA GLN A 556 7.42 -26.06 -29.88
C GLN A 556 8.90 -25.73 -29.65
N ILE A 557 9.64 -26.60 -28.95
CA ILE A 557 11.09 -26.47 -28.76
C ILE A 557 11.78 -26.54 -30.12
N LEU A 558 11.48 -27.57 -30.92
CA LEU A 558 12.12 -27.80 -32.23
C LEU A 558 11.83 -26.68 -33.23
N THR A 559 10.63 -26.10 -33.24
CA THR A 559 10.30 -24.97 -34.13
C THR A 559 11.06 -23.69 -33.78
N ARG A 560 11.55 -23.55 -32.55
CA ARG A 560 12.14 -22.30 -32.04
C ARG A 560 13.65 -22.34 -31.83
N THR A 561 14.25 -23.52 -31.80
CA THR A 561 15.70 -23.71 -31.85
C THR A 561 16.15 -23.82 -33.31
N THR A 562 17.38 -23.43 -33.63
CA THR A 562 17.95 -23.36 -35.00
C THR A 562 18.11 -24.73 -35.70
N HIS A 563 17.46 -25.77 -35.20
CA HIS A 563 17.47 -27.10 -35.78
C HIS A 563 16.47 -27.15 -36.93
N SER A 564 17.00 -27.28 -38.16
CA SER A 564 16.23 -27.64 -39.34
C SER A 564 15.38 -28.87 -39.06
N GLU A 565 14.10 -28.84 -39.47
CA GLU A 565 13.07 -29.88 -39.26
C GLU A 565 13.47 -31.31 -39.67
N ASN A 566 14.62 -31.47 -40.33
CA ASN A 566 15.15 -32.73 -40.86
C ASN A 566 16.28 -33.37 -40.03
N THR A 567 16.57 -32.92 -38.81
CA THR A 567 17.63 -33.54 -37.98
C THR A 567 17.04 -34.21 -36.75
N THR A 568 17.27 -35.53 -36.62
CA THR A 568 17.01 -36.38 -35.44
C THR A 568 17.90 -36.03 -34.24
N THR A 569 18.18 -34.74 -34.02
CA THR A 569 18.98 -34.29 -32.88
C THR A 569 18.18 -34.45 -31.59
N ALA A 570 18.79 -35.10 -30.60
CA ALA A 570 18.20 -35.27 -29.26
C ALA A 570 18.07 -33.89 -28.60
N ILE A 571 16.90 -33.60 -28.03
CA ILE A 571 16.65 -32.34 -27.31
C ILE A 571 17.49 -32.33 -26.05
N GLY A 572 18.33 -31.31 -25.90
CA GLY A 572 19.13 -31.08 -24.71
C GLY A 572 18.41 -30.22 -23.67
N VAL A 573 18.98 -30.16 -22.46
CA VAL A 573 18.50 -29.27 -21.39
C VAL A 573 18.62 -27.79 -21.81
N SER A 574 19.67 -27.45 -22.57
CA SER A 574 19.86 -26.10 -23.14
C SER A 574 18.67 -25.66 -24.01
N ASP A 575 18.15 -26.55 -24.84
CA ASP A 575 17.02 -26.25 -25.74
C ASP A 575 15.74 -25.98 -24.95
N ILE A 576 15.51 -26.72 -23.86
CA ILE A 576 14.39 -26.51 -22.94
C ILE A 576 14.49 -25.14 -22.26
N LEU A 577 15.67 -24.77 -21.78
CA LEU A 577 15.90 -23.48 -21.13
C LEU A 577 15.69 -22.32 -22.12
N CYS A 578 16.21 -22.43 -23.35
CA CYS A 578 15.98 -21.48 -24.43
C CYS A 578 14.47 -21.34 -24.75
N TRP A 579 13.76 -22.45 -24.84
CA TRP A 579 12.30 -22.43 -25.06
C TRP A 579 11.56 -21.75 -23.90
N ALA A 580 11.89 -22.07 -22.66
CA ALA A 580 11.25 -21.47 -21.47
C ALA A 580 11.53 -19.97 -21.36
N MET A 581 12.72 -19.50 -21.76
CA MET A 581 13.05 -18.08 -21.86
C MET A 581 12.22 -17.38 -22.95
N MET A 582 12.02 -18.03 -24.10
CA MET A 582 11.18 -17.49 -25.16
C MET A 582 9.70 -17.43 -24.75
N GLU A 583 9.20 -18.41 -23.99
CA GLU A 583 7.86 -18.35 -23.40
C GLU A 583 7.73 -17.18 -22.41
N THR A 584 8.74 -16.90 -21.59
CA THR A 584 8.77 -15.68 -20.76
C THR A 584 8.65 -14.41 -21.61
N TRP A 585 9.39 -14.32 -22.71
CA TRP A 585 9.30 -13.18 -23.61
C TRP A 585 7.90 -13.03 -24.23
N LEU A 586 7.31 -14.12 -24.70
CA LEU A 586 5.96 -14.12 -25.25
C LEU A 586 4.91 -13.74 -24.20
N ASP A 587 5.07 -14.18 -22.96
CA ASP A 587 4.19 -13.79 -21.85
C ASP A 587 4.26 -12.27 -21.56
N VAL A 588 5.47 -11.71 -21.59
CA VAL A 588 5.69 -10.25 -21.50
C VAL A 588 5.05 -9.54 -22.70
N LEU A 589 5.24 -10.05 -23.93
CA LEU A 589 4.59 -9.49 -25.13
C LEU A 589 3.05 -9.55 -25.05
N ARG A 590 2.46 -10.63 -24.52
CA ARG A 590 1.01 -10.73 -24.30
C ARG A 590 0.50 -9.74 -23.26
N SER A 591 1.38 -9.24 -22.40
CA SER A 591 1.08 -8.18 -21.44
C SER A 591 1.16 -6.77 -22.07
N ILE A 592 1.78 -6.62 -23.26
CA ILE A 592 1.88 -5.34 -23.97
C ILE A 592 0.52 -4.73 -24.32
N PRO A 593 -0.50 -5.47 -24.80
CA PRO A 593 -1.84 -4.91 -25.02
C PRO A 593 -2.43 -4.23 -23.78
N LEU A 594 -2.21 -4.76 -22.57
CA LEU A 594 -2.66 -4.13 -21.33
C LEU A 594 -1.91 -2.80 -21.09
N TRP A 595 -0.60 -2.79 -21.35
CA TRP A 595 0.23 -1.57 -21.36
C TRP A 595 -0.19 -0.58 -22.45
N ALA A 596 -0.57 -1.06 -23.63
CA ALA A 596 -1.01 -0.25 -24.75
C ALA A 596 -2.42 0.33 -24.52
N VAL A 597 -3.30 -0.39 -23.81
CA VAL A 597 -4.59 0.14 -23.35
C VAL A 597 -4.37 1.27 -22.35
N GLN A 598 -3.43 1.11 -21.41
CA GLN A 598 -3.01 2.19 -20.50
C GLN A 598 -2.44 3.39 -21.27
N GLY A 599 -1.59 3.15 -22.28
CA GLY A 599 -1.04 4.20 -23.14
C GLY A 599 -2.09 4.88 -24.05
N ARG A 600 -3.05 4.12 -24.59
CA ARG A 600 -4.15 4.66 -25.40
C ARG A 600 -5.07 5.52 -24.54
N ARG A 601 -5.37 5.08 -23.31
CA ARG A 601 -6.11 5.87 -22.32
C ARG A 601 -5.43 7.22 -22.10
N PHE A 602 -4.11 7.21 -21.97
CA PHE A 602 -3.31 8.42 -21.85
C PHE A 602 -3.39 9.31 -23.10
N GLU A 603 -3.19 8.77 -24.30
CA GLU A 603 -3.28 9.54 -25.56
C GLU A 603 -4.69 10.04 -25.88
N GLN A 604 -5.75 9.35 -25.44
CA GLN A 604 -7.13 9.83 -25.57
C GLN A 604 -7.42 10.99 -24.62
N GLN A 605 -6.89 10.93 -23.41
CA GLN A 605 -7.04 12.01 -22.43
C GLN A 605 -6.18 13.22 -22.79
N ARG A 606 -5.02 13.03 -23.45
CA ARG A 606 -4.07 14.09 -23.82
C ARG A 606 -4.67 15.26 -24.63
N PRO A 607 -5.46 15.09 -25.71
CA PRO A 607 -6.08 16.19 -26.44
C PRO A 607 -7.26 16.81 -25.69
N LEU A 608 -7.96 16.05 -24.83
CA LEU A 608 -8.96 16.63 -23.92
C LEU A 608 -8.30 17.63 -22.96
N TRP A 609 -7.08 17.32 -22.51
CA TRP A 609 -6.22 18.24 -21.76
C TRP A 609 -5.69 19.40 -22.61
N ALA A 610 -5.34 19.17 -23.88
CA ALA A 610 -4.81 20.23 -24.77
C ALA A 610 -5.88 21.20 -25.29
N GLY A 611 -7.14 20.76 -25.40
CA GLY A 611 -8.29 21.57 -25.82
C GLY A 611 -8.81 22.53 -24.75
N VAL A 612 -8.29 22.43 -23.52
CA VAL A 612 -8.42 23.48 -22.52
C VAL A 612 -7.47 24.59 -22.93
N GLY A 613 -8.00 25.59 -23.65
CA GLY A 613 -7.23 26.70 -24.17
C GLY A 613 -6.27 27.28 -23.13
N ILE A 614 -5.03 27.48 -23.55
CA ILE A 614 -3.92 28.07 -22.79
C ILE A 614 -4.16 29.57 -22.48
N ASP A 615 -5.31 30.12 -22.88
CA ASP A 615 -5.64 31.53 -22.68
C ASP A 615 -6.46 31.75 -21.40
N ARG A 616 -5.71 32.11 -20.35
CA ARG A 616 -6.00 32.90 -19.14
C ARG A 616 -7.30 32.76 -18.32
N ASP A 617 -8.40 32.18 -18.79
CA ASP A 617 -9.63 31.99 -18.00
C ASP A 617 -10.15 30.55 -18.10
N LEU A 618 -9.68 29.69 -17.20
CA LEU A 618 -9.92 28.25 -17.21
C LEU A 618 -11.29 27.90 -16.58
N VAL A 619 -12.39 28.15 -17.29
CA VAL A 619 -13.71 27.64 -16.88
C VAL A 619 -13.87 26.18 -17.32
N VAL A 620 -13.49 25.26 -16.45
CA VAL A 620 -13.71 23.82 -16.67
C VAL A 620 -15.19 23.50 -16.47
N SER A 621 -15.94 23.40 -17.57
CA SER A 621 -17.37 23.08 -17.52
C SER A 621 -17.60 21.63 -17.07
N THR A 622 -18.76 21.37 -16.45
CA THR A 622 -19.20 20.01 -16.11
C THR A 622 -19.35 19.12 -17.36
N SER A 623 -19.55 19.71 -18.55
CA SER A 623 -19.60 18.99 -19.81
C SER A 623 -18.22 18.53 -20.31
N TRP A 624 -17.14 19.23 -19.95
CA TRP A 624 -15.76 18.80 -20.24
C TRP A 624 -15.33 17.66 -19.32
N ALA A 625 -15.63 17.72 -18.03
CA ALA A 625 -15.30 16.66 -17.07
C ALA A 625 -15.97 15.32 -17.39
N LYS A 626 -17.19 15.36 -17.95
CA LYS A 626 -17.89 14.16 -18.43
C LYS A 626 -17.16 13.44 -19.57
N GLN A 627 -16.26 14.11 -20.28
CA GLN A 627 -15.46 13.52 -21.37
C GLN A 627 -14.31 12.64 -20.87
N PHE A 628 -13.98 12.71 -19.56
CA PHE A 628 -12.98 11.84 -18.91
C PHE A 628 -13.59 10.64 -18.20
N LEU A 629 -14.92 10.52 -18.18
CA LEU A 629 -15.59 9.38 -17.55
C LEU A 629 -15.34 8.13 -18.41
N GLU A 630 -14.95 7.06 -17.73
CA GLU A 630 -14.84 5.73 -18.32
C GLU A 630 -15.71 4.78 -17.50
N ASP A 631 -16.23 3.75 -18.15
CA ASP A 631 -17.07 2.77 -17.47
C ASP A 631 -16.27 2.07 -16.36
N GLU A 632 -16.70 2.21 -15.10
CA GLU A 632 -16.05 1.62 -13.90
C GLU A 632 -15.96 0.08 -13.98
N SER A 633 -16.79 -0.55 -14.80
CA SER A 633 -16.75 -1.98 -15.08
C SER A 633 -17.10 -2.26 -16.53
N GLN A 634 -16.20 -2.94 -17.25
CA GLN A 634 -16.50 -3.51 -18.56
C GLN A 634 -17.32 -4.79 -18.38
N SER A 635 -18.36 -4.99 -19.19
CA SER A 635 -19.09 -6.26 -19.17
C SER A 635 -18.16 -7.42 -19.59
N LEU A 636 -18.41 -8.63 -19.10
CA LEU A 636 -17.68 -9.84 -19.53
C LEU A 636 -17.69 -9.98 -21.07
N ASP A 637 -18.81 -9.62 -21.70
CA ASP A 637 -18.94 -9.66 -23.17
C ASP A 637 -17.99 -8.65 -23.87
N HIS A 638 -17.67 -7.52 -23.24
CA HIS A 638 -16.73 -6.52 -23.75
C HIS A 638 -15.26 -6.93 -23.50
N LEU A 639 -14.98 -7.58 -22.36
CA LEU A 639 -13.67 -8.13 -22.00
C LEU A 639 -13.26 -9.34 -22.88
N TYR A 640 -14.21 -10.17 -23.27
CA TYR A 640 -13.94 -11.44 -23.97
C TYR A 640 -14.26 -11.43 -25.49
N ARG A 641 -14.95 -10.42 -26.04
CA ARG A 641 -15.18 -10.29 -27.51
C ARG A 641 -14.13 -9.43 -28.24
N GLY A 642 -12.94 -9.27 -27.68
CA GLY A 642 -11.81 -8.57 -28.30
C GLY A 642 -11.15 -9.32 -29.46
N GLY A 643 -11.92 -9.89 -30.40
CA GLY A 643 -11.41 -10.69 -31.53
C GLY A 643 -12.05 -10.44 -32.90
N HIS A 644 -13.01 -9.52 -33.04
CA HIS A 644 -13.69 -9.27 -34.32
C HIS A 644 -13.76 -7.78 -34.71
N LEU A 645 -12.61 -7.11 -34.78
CA LEU A 645 -12.51 -5.77 -35.37
C LEU A 645 -11.96 -5.76 -36.81
N LEU A 646 -11.98 -6.89 -37.53
CA LEU A 646 -11.51 -6.97 -38.91
C LEU A 646 -12.54 -7.35 -40.00
N GLU A 647 -13.82 -7.50 -39.70
CA GLU A 647 -14.81 -7.74 -40.77
C GLU A 647 -16.03 -6.81 -40.65
N ALA A 648 -15.98 -5.73 -41.43
CA ALA A 648 -17.13 -4.90 -41.72
C ALA A 648 -18.01 -5.57 -42.78
N GLY A 649 -19.32 -5.67 -42.49
CA GLY A 649 -20.35 -5.79 -43.52
C GLY A 649 -21.22 -7.04 -43.48
N ARG A 650 -22.29 -7.02 -42.67
CA ARG A 650 -23.64 -7.55 -43.00
C ARG A 650 -24.65 -7.17 -41.89
N PRO A 651 -25.93 -6.91 -42.23
CA PRO A 651 -26.90 -6.41 -41.26
C PRO A 651 -27.41 -7.48 -40.30
N LYS A 652 -27.65 -7.07 -39.05
CA LYS A 652 -28.12 -7.88 -37.92
C LYS A 652 -29.53 -8.44 -38.17
N ARG A 653 -29.72 -9.74 -37.93
CA ARG A 653 -31.03 -10.34 -37.63
C ARG A 653 -31.27 -10.25 -36.12
N GLU A 654 -32.39 -9.67 -35.71
CA GLU A 654 -32.89 -9.70 -34.32
C GLU A 654 -33.54 -11.04 -34.00
N TYR A 655 -33.34 -11.52 -32.77
CA TYR A 655 -34.24 -12.44 -32.04
C TYR A 655 -33.92 -12.34 -30.52
N PRO A 656 -34.86 -12.73 -29.62
CA PRO A 656 -35.25 -11.93 -28.46
C PRO A 656 -34.76 -12.51 -27.12
N ALA A 657 -34.87 -11.67 -26.10
CA ALA A 657 -34.46 -11.89 -24.72
C ALA A 657 -35.25 -13.00 -23.99
N HIS A 658 -34.57 -14.04 -23.48
CA HIS A 658 -35.03 -14.82 -22.32
C HIS A 658 -33.86 -15.53 -21.61
N HIS A 659 -33.50 -15.09 -20.39
CA HIS A 659 -33.47 -15.90 -19.16
C HIS A 659 -32.67 -15.21 -18.04
N LYS A 660 -33.37 -14.94 -16.93
CA LYS A 660 -32.83 -14.49 -15.63
C LYS A 660 -32.06 -15.63 -14.98
N LEU A 661 -30.85 -15.36 -14.48
CA LEU A 661 -30.21 -16.17 -13.44
C LEU A 661 -30.43 -15.50 -12.09
N MET A 662 -31.23 -16.16 -11.25
CA MET A 662 -31.47 -15.84 -9.85
C MET A 662 -30.26 -16.29 -9.02
N PHE A 663 -29.57 -15.37 -8.34
CA PHE A 663 -28.71 -15.71 -7.21
C PHE A 663 -29.48 -15.49 -5.91
N GLY A 664 -29.73 -16.60 -5.21
CA GLY A 664 -30.47 -16.65 -3.96
C GLY A 664 -29.68 -16.10 -2.78
N VAL A 665 -30.23 -15.08 -2.13
CA VAL A 665 -29.82 -14.62 -0.81
C VAL A 665 -30.67 -15.35 0.23
N ARG A 666 -30.06 -16.17 1.09
CA ARG A 666 -30.71 -16.74 2.28
C ARG A 666 -30.95 -15.63 3.30
N GLN A 667 -32.22 -15.36 3.61
CA GLN A 667 -32.62 -14.58 4.79
C GLN A 667 -32.60 -15.45 6.05
N PRO A 668 -32.19 -14.91 7.23
CA PRO A 668 -32.32 -15.61 8.50
C PRO A 668 -33.76 -15.56 9.02
N GLY A 669 -34.23 -16.72 9.50
CA GLY A 669 -35.63 -17.02 9.82
C GLY A 669 -36.22 -16.29 11.03
N SER A 670 -37.53 -16.03 10.90
CA SER A 670 -38.43 -15.60 11.96
C SER A 670 -38.68 -16.71 12.98
N GLN A 671 -38.50 -16.44 14.27
CA GLN A 671 -39.11 -17.21 15.36
C GLN A 671 -40.49 -16.62 15.70
N ARG A 672 -41.55 -17.43 15.51
CA ARG A 672 -42.83 -17.35 16.24
C ARG A 672 -42.52 -17.67 17.70
N GLY A 673 -42.99 -16.96 18.72
CA GLY A 673 -44.39 -16.69 19.04
C GLY A 673 -44.77 -17.54 20.27
N HIS A 674 -44.66 -16.97 21.47
CA HIS A 674 -45.24 -17.54 22.68
C HIS A 674 -46.36 -16.65 23.21
N THR A 675 -47.46 -17.34 23.47
CA THR A 675 -48.82 -16.92 23.82
C THR A 675 -48.90 -16.29 25.21
N SER A 676 -49.61 -15.16 25.33
CA SER A 676 -50.29 -14.80 26.57
C SER A 676 -51.76 -14.46 26.26
N ARG A 677 -52.66 -15.27 26.80
CA ARG A 677 -54.09 -14.96 26.98
C ARG A 677 -54.32 -14.92 28.48
N GLY A 678 -54.86 -13.81 28.95
CA GLY A 678 -55.13 -13.56 30.35
C GLY A 678 -56.40 -14.20 30.87
N THR A 679 -56.52 -14.17 32.19
CA THR A 679 -57.70 -14.09 33.07
C THR A 679 -57.09 -13.82 34.46
N GLY A 680 -57.58 -13.00 35.38
CA GLY A 680 -58.80 -12.24 35.61
C GLY A 680 -58.76 -11.80 37.09
N ALA A 681 -59.67 -10.90 37.47
CA ALA A 681 -59.81 -10.22 38.77
C ALA A 681 -58.89 -9.01 38.98
#